data_AF-A0A0A6RU40-F1
#
_entry.id   AF-A0A0A6RU40-F1
#
_cell.length_a   1.000
_cell.length_b   1.000
_cell.length_c   1.000
_cell.angle_alpha   90.00
_cell.angle_beta   90.00
_cell.angle_gamma   90.00
#
_symmetry.space_group_name_H-M   'P 1'
#
loop_
_entity.id
_entity.type
_entity.pdbx_description
1 polymer ?
#
loop_
_entity_poly.entity_id
_entity_poly.type
_entity_poly.pdbx_seq_one_letter_code
_entity_poly.pdbx_strand_id
1 'polypeptide(L)'
;MTNIQRDTQTRNRLTQWLIVGLAVFSLLPGLSLAALWHVDGDVASSGDGSSWGEAFKTIQEAVDASATFDEVWIKQGTYVLSSQINLNKWVNLYGGFDGTETVRTQRDWKANVTTVDGNNAVRVFYITANAYLDGLTISHGQTSHGAGIYVEDATRPTIINCTFTENNVTSHGGGIRTDPNSSTIITNCTFFNNHADGVGGAMYNNTSSVTISNSLFIVNNSYDRGGAIYNDSSSPIITNSTFTLNSANGGAMYNASSSPIITNSIFWGDTRGEIWNSSSSPTVTYSIVQGGYSGEGNIDADPLFVNDVPGPTPLDLHLTAGSPAIDTGTSEGAPDTDLDGKPRPMGAGYDMGAYEYPLESPNSIKNDLIIDFGAGIYTYLNNNNWDTLHSLSADSMVTGELDGNNQDEVIIDFGDTYGIWIRENNSSWAQLHTESPEFMVTGNLDATDQDEVIIDFGTDFGIWVWLNNTFWVELHSLSAESMVTGDLDGNGQDEVIIDFGTGFGIWVWLNNTSWVKLHTLSPENIVTGDLDGSGQDEVIIDFGPQNGIWLWLNNTSWTQLHTLSSESMVAGDLDGTGQDELIIDFGDQYDIWVWMNNTTWAPLSTSGEDMIIGDLDNNGSEEVIINFGDTYGLWAQMNNSNWIKLHSQSPKNMVSGNIDGLLSSLSLTIGSLLPPALENTAKLLPKAQVIE
;
A
#
# COMPACT_ATOMS: atom_id res chain seq x y z
N MET A 1 -28.77 -50.79 -11.67
CA MET A 1 -29.33 -49.89 -12.69
C MET A 1 -29.60 -48.56 -12.00
N THR A 2 -29.16 -47.47 -12.62
CA THR A 2 -29.28 -46.04 -12.23
C THR A 2 -28.57 -45.60 -10.94
N ASN A 3 -27.28 -45.21 -11.05
CA ASN A 3 -26.69 -43.99 -10.44
C ASN A 3 -25.14 -43.96 -10.45
N ILE A 4 -24.52 -44.29 -11.59
CA ILE A 4 -23.09 -43.99 -11.84
C ILE A 4 -22.95 -43.58 -13.32
N GLN A 5 -23.52 -42.42 -13.69
CA GLN A 5 -23.36 -41.82 -15.03
C GLN A 5 -23.55 -40.28 -14.99
N ARG A 6 -23.07 -39.61 -13.94
CA ARG A 6 -23.05 -38.14 -13.87
C ARG A 6 -21.70 -37.52 -13.54
N ASP A 7 -20.62 -38.30 -13.60
CA ASP A 7 -19.28 -37.79 -13.23
C ASP A 7 -18.17 -38.09 -14.27
N THR A 8 -18.57 -38.39 -15.51
CA THR A 8 -17.64 -38.61 -16.64
C THR A 8 -17.80 -37.59 -17.78
N GLN A 9 -18.68 -36.58 -17.61
CA GLN A 9 -18.81 -35.45 -18.55
C GLN A 9 -18.04 -34.18 -18.14
N THR A 10 -17.61 -34.08 -16.87
CA THR A 10 -16.87 -32.91 -16.34
C THR A 10 -15.35 -33.10 -16.44
N ARG A 11 -14.83 -34.34 -16.42
CA ARG A 11 -13.38 -34.64 -16.56
C ARG A 11 -12.87 -34.81 -18.00
N ASN A 12 -13.73 -34.75 -19.01
CA ASN A 12 -13.33 -34.82 -20.44
C ASN A 12 -13.49 -33.48 -21.19
N ARG A 13 -13.80 -32.37 -20.50
CA ARG A 13 -13.80 -31.01 -21.08
C ARG A 13 -12.55 -30.20 -20.73
N LEU A 14 -11.77 -30.62 -19.74
CA LEU A 14 -10.48 -30.00 -19.37
C LEU A 14 -9.28 -30.57 -20.14
N THR A 15 -9.42 -31.71 -20.82
CA THR A 15 -8.35 -32.36 -21.61
C THR A 15 -8.51 -32.22 -23.13
N GLN A 16 -9.53 -31.48 -23.61
CA GLN A 16 -9.69 -31.15 -25.03
C GLN A 16 -9.33 -29.69 -25.39
N TRP A 17 -8.93 -28.87 -24.42
CA TRP A 17 -8.37 -27.53 -24.66
C TRP A 17 -6.84 -27.47 -24.60
N LEU A 18 -6.15 -28.61 -24.44
CA LEU A 18 -4.68 -28.66 -24.39
C LEU A 18 -4.01 -29.24 -25.66
N ILE A 19 -4.76 -29.70 -26.68
CA ILE A 19 -4.18 -30.32 -27.91
C ILE A 19 -4.82 -29.79 -29.21
N VAL A 20 -5.27 -28.53 -29.25
CA VAL A 20 -5.53 -27.81 -30.53
C VAL A 20 -4.77 -26.47 -30.61
N GLY A 21 -4.01 -26.09 -29.57
CA GLY A 21 -3.19 -24.87 -29.54
C GLY A 21 -1.82 -24.96 -30.24
N LEU A 22 -1.52 -26.03 -30.98
CA LEU A 22 -0.18 -26.28 -31.54
C LEU A 22 -0.22 -26.91 -32.95
N ALA A 23 -1.10 -26.43 -33.84
CA ALA A 23 -1.04 -26.79 -35.27
C ALA A 23 -1.79 -25.87 -36.24
N VAL A 24 -2.09 -24.61 -35.88
CA VAL A 24 -2.58 -23.60 -36.85
C VAL A 24 -1.90 -22.25 -36.59
N PHE A 25 -0.58 -22.25 -36.62
CA PHE A 25 0.24 -21.03 -36.75
C PHE A 25 1.11 -21.16 -38.01
N SER A 26 0.44 -21.37 -39.15
CA SER A 26 1.04 -21.11 -40.45
C SER A 26 -0.07 -20.72 -41.40
N LEU A 27 -0.02 -19.46 -41.87
CA LEU A 27 -0.93 -18.77 -42.80
C LEU A 27 -2.00 -17.83 -42.20
N LEU A 28 -1.66 -17.11 -41.13
CA LEU A 28 -2.21 -15.75 -40.92
C LEU A 28 -1.10 -14.73 -41.27
N PRO A 29 -1.40 -13.61 -41.95
CA PRO A 29 -0.43 -12.53 -42.10
C PRO A 29 -0.06 -12.07 -40.68
N GLY A 30 1.24 -11.90 -40.43
CA GLY A 30 1.80 -11.72 -39.09
C GLY A 30 1.02 -10.73 -38.24
N LEU A 31 0.56 -11.17 -37.06
CA LEU A 31 0.34 -10.29 -35.93
C LEU A 31 1.70 -9.67 -35.61
N SER A 32 1.97 -8.46 -36.09
CA SER A 32 3.06 -7.68 -35.52
C SER A 32 2.64 -7.34 -34.10
N LEU A 33 3.56 -7.49 -33.15
CA LEU A 33 3.42 -6.82 -31.85
C LEU A 33 3.16 -5.32 -32.11
N ALA A 34 2.30 -4.70 -31.31
CA ALA A 34 2.13 -3.25 -31.32
C ALA A 34 3.52 -2.61 -31.20
N ALA A 35 3.87 -1.72 -32.12
CA ALA A 35 5.15 -1.04 -32.04
C ALA A 35 5.11 -0.01 -30.91
N LEU A 36 6.27 0.24 -30.32
CA LEU A 36 6.47 1.20 -29.24
C LEU A 36 7.21 2.42 -29.77
N TRP A 37 6.67 3.60 -29.46
CA TRP A 37 7.24 4.90 -29.81
C TRP A 37 7.48 5.72 -28.54
N HIS A 38 8.61 6.42 -28.48
CA HIS A 38 8.99 7.25 -27.33
C HIS A 38 8.87 8.74 -27.67
N VAL A 39 8.38 9.53 -26.71
CA VAL A 39 8.26 10.99 -26.82
C VAL A 39 8.97 11.64 -25.64
N ASP A 40 9.89 12.57 -25.93
CA ASP A 40 10.62 13.36 -24.93
C ASP A 40 10.65 14.82 -25.41
N GLY A 41 9.96 15.71 -24.69
CA GLY A 41 9.85 17.12 -25.06
C GLY A 41 11.16 17.90 -24.97
N ASP A 42 12.14 17.40 -24.20
CA ASP A 42 13.40 18.06 -23.91
C ASP A 42 14.48 17.81 -24.96
N VAL A 43 14.28 16.83 -25.86
CA VAL A 43 15.24 16.57 -26.95
C VAL A 43 15.36 17.79 -27.85
N ALA A 44 16.59 18.09 -28.30
CA ALA A 44 16.84 19.28 -29.12
C ALA A 44 16.04 19.25 -30.44
N SER A 45 15.96 18.08 -31.06
CA SER A 45 15.24 17.79 -32.30
C SER A 45 14.71 16.35 -32.28
N SER A 46 13.60 16.09 -32.96
CA SER A 46 13.00 14.76 -33.07
C SER A 46 13.96 13.74 -33.69
N GLY A 47 14.08 12.58 -33.06
CA GLY A 47 14.69 11.38 -33.63
C GLY A 47 13.67 10.55 -34.43
N ASP A 48 13.78 9.22 -34.38
CA ASP A 48 12.87 8.29 -35.05
C ASP A 48 11.84 7.60 -34.14
N GLY A 49 11.87 7.88 -32.83
CA GLY A 49 10.97 7.36 -31.81
C GLY A 49 11.29 5.94 -31.31
N SER A 50 12.32 5.28 -31.84
CA SER A 50 12.60 3.85 -31.56
C SER A 50 13.14 3.56 -30.15
N SER A 51 13.64 4.59 -29.45
CA SER A 51 14.13 4.51 -28.06
C SER A 51 14.05 5.89 -27.41
N TRP A 52 14.24 5.98 -26.09
CA TRP A 52 14.35 7.26 -25.38
C TRP A 52 15.44 8.18 -25.95
N GLY A 53 16.59 7.62 -26.37
CA GLY A 53 17.69 8.39 -26.97
C GLY A 53 17.40 8.93 -28.38
N GLU A 54 16.42 8.35 -29.07
CA GLU A 54 15.97 8.74 -30.41
C GLU A 54 14.51 9.21 -30.39
N ALA A 55 14.00 9.68 -29.25
CA ALA A 55 12.59 9.99 -29.07
C ALA A 55 12.07 11.08 -30.03
N PHE A 56 10.78 11.04 -30.35
CA PHE A 56 10.10 12.16 -30.98
C PHE A 56 10.01 13.35 -30.02
N LYS A 57 10.15 14.58 -30.52
CA LYS A 57 10.03 15.77 -29.69
C LYS A 57 8.58 16.07 -29.34
N THR A 58 7.63 15.71 -30.22
CA THR A 58 6.20 16.00 -30.03
C THR A 58 5.35 14.74 -30.06
N ILE A 59 4.23 14.80 -29.33
CA ILE A 59 3.25 13.72 -29.30
C ILE A 59 2.63 13.51 -30.70
N GLN A 60 2.38 14.58 -31.46
CA GLN A 60 1.80 14.45 -32.80
C GLN A 60 2.74 13.71 -33.77
N GLU A 61 4.06 13.90 -33.69
CA GLU A 61 5.01 13.15 -34.53
C GLU A 61 4.95 11.65 -34.25
N ALA A 62 4.88 11.25 -32.98
CA ALA A 62 4.72 9.84 -32.60
C ALA A 62 3.36 9.29 -33.04
N VAL A 63 2.28 10.06 -32.87
CA VAL A 63 0.96 9.70 -33.39
C VAL A 63 1.03 9.53 -34.91
N ASP A 64 1.68 10.41 -35.65
CA ASP A 64 1.78 10.32 -37.11
C ASP A 64 2.57 9.07 -37.55
N ALA A 65 3.67 8.75 -36.85
CA ALA A 65 4.50 7.58 -37.11
C ALA A 65 3.81 6.24 -36.76
N SER A 66 2.93 6.23 -35.77
CA SER A 66 2.28 5.02 -35.25
C SER A 66 1.34 4.32 -36.24
N ALA A 67 1.21 3.00 -36.13
CA ALA A 67 0.13 2.21 -36.72
C ALA A 67 -1.05 2.08 -35.75
N THR A 68 -2.13 1.45 -36.20
CA THR A 68 -3.28 1.16 -35.33
C THR A 68 -2.87 0.19 -34.23
N PHE A 69 -3.22 0.51 -32.97
CA PHE A 69 -2.89 -0.21 -31.73
C PHE A 69 -1.45 -0.06 -31.22
N ASP A 70 -0.60 0.71 -31.89
CA ASP A 70 0.72 1.03 -31.37
C ASP A 70 0.65 1.81 -30.05
N GLU A 71 1.73 1.70 -29.28
CA GLU A 71 1.91 2.41 -28.02
C GLU A 71 2.83 3.62 -28.20
N VAL A 72 2.47 4.71 -27.55
CA VAL A 72 3.32 5.90 -27.44
C VAL A 72 3.54 6.15 -25.95
N TRP A 73 4.79 6.02 -25.51
CA TRP A 73 5.22 6.33 -24.16
C TRP A 73 5.74 7.76 -24.13
N ILE A 74 5.14 8.57 -23.26
CA ILE A 74 5.38 10.00 -23.20
C ILE A 74 6.08 10.28 -21.87
N LYS A 75 7.31 10.79 -21.96
CA LYS A 75 8.10 11.18 -20.81
C LYS A 75 7.37 12.26 -19.99
N GLN A 76 7.67 12.35 -18.71
CA GLN A 76 7.24 13.46 -17.87
C GLN A 76 7.68 14.80 -18.45
N GLY A 77 6.94 15.84 -18.13
CA GLY A 77 7.19 17.20 -18.61
C GLY A 77 5.95 17.87 -19.17
N THR A 78 6.11 19.12 -19.62
CA THR A 78 5.03 19.94 -20.16
C THR A 78 5.17 20.10 -21.67
N TYR A 79 4.22 19.54 -22.42
CA TYR A 79 4.12 19.58 -23.87
C TYR A 79 3.17 20.71 -24.29
N VAL A 80 3.74 21.92 -24.44
CA VAL A 80 2.99 23.12 -24.85
C VAL A 80 2.65 23.06 -26.34
N LEU A 81 1.36 23.05 -26.65
CA LEU A 81 0.86 22.88 -28.00
C LEU A 81 0.79 24.21 -28.77
N SER A 82 1.17 24.14 -30.05
CA SER A 82 0.89 25.19 -31.05
C SER A 82 -0.28 24.84 -31.96
N SER A 83 -0.70 23.57 -31.95
CA SER A 83 -1.86 23.01 -32.64
C SER A 83 -2.39 21.82 -31.85
N GLN A 84 -3.68 21.52 -31.96
CA GLN A 84 -4.28 20.33 -31.35
C GLN A 84 -3.62 19.02 -31.84
N ILE A 85 -3.65 17.99 -31.00
CA ILE A 85 -3.27 16.63 -31.36
C ILE A 85 -4.47 15.92 -32.00
N ASN A 86 -4.29 15.39 -33.21
CA ASN A 86 -5.34 14.72 -33.97
C ASN A 86 -5.19 13.20 -33.86
N LEU A 87 -6.20 12.54 -33.27
CA LEU A 87 -6.28 11.10 -33.12
C LEU A 87 -7.29 10.54 -34.13
N ASN A 88 -6.81 10.24 -35.33
CA ASN A 88 -7.58 9.76 -36.49
C ASN A 88 -7.44 8.24 -36.74
N LYS A 89 -6.74 7.55 -35.84
CA LYS A 89 -6.55 6.09 -35.81
C LYS A 89 -6.41 5.65 -34.35
N TRP A 90 -6.60 4.35 -34.07
CA TRP A 90 -6.39 3.82 -32.72
C TRP A 90 -4.92 3.90 -32.34
N VAL A 91 -4.60 4.70 -31.33
CA VAL A 91 -3.26 4.79 -30.72
C VAL A 91 -3.44 4.76 -29.20
N ASN A 92 -2.51 4.09 -28.51
CA ASN A 92 -2.48 4.06 -27.06
C ASN A 92 -1.42 5.03 -26.54
N LEU A 93 -1.84 6.14 -25.94
CA LEU A 93 -0.96 7.15 -25.35
C LEU A 93 -0.88 6.94 -23.84
N TYR A 94 0.34 6.78 -23.34
CA TYR A 94 0.64 6.62 -21.92
C TYR A 94 1.60 7.74 -21.49
N GLY A 95 1.19 8.62 -20.57
CA GLY A 95 2.09 9.56 -19.88
C GLY A 95 2.63 8.94 -18.59
N GLY A 96 3.66 9.50 -17.95
CA GLY A 96 4.16 8.95 -16.68
C GLY A 96 5.53 8.32 -16.69
N PHE A 97 6.34 8.55 -17.73
CA PHE A 97 7.65 7.92 -17.86
C PHE A 97 8.78 8.88 -17.47
N ASP A 98 9.81 8.41 -16.77
CA ASP A 98 11.03 9.17 -16.49
C ASP A 98 12.02 9.17 -17.68
N GLY A 99 11.84 8.24 -18.62
CA GLY A 99 12.66 8.14 -19.84
C GLY A 99 13.79 7.12 -19.73
N THR A 100 13.66 6.16 -18.81
CA THR A 100 14.61 5.07 -18.59
C THR A 100 13.96 3.69 -18.66
N GLU A 101 12.64 3.65 -18.70
CA GLU A 101 11.83 2.44 -18.65
C GLU A 101 12.00 1.59 -19.90
N THR A 102 11.96 0.29 -19.68
CA THR A 102 12.06 -0.76 -20.71
C THR A 102 10.78 -1.58 -20.82
N VAL A 103 9.91 -1.52 -19.81
CA VAL A 103 8.57 -2.13 -19.79
C VAL A 103 7.54 -1.17 -19.19
N ARG A 104 6.28 -1.23 -19.64
CA ARG A 104 5.23 -0.27 -19.24
C ARG A 104 4.94 -0.26 -17.73
N THR A 105 5.12 -1.41 -17.06
CA THR A 105 4.86 -1.54 -15.61
C THR A 105 5.85 -0.77 -14.74
N GLN A 106 6.98 -0.31 -15.29
CA GLN A 106 7.94 0.56 -14.59
C GLN A 106 7.46 2.02 -14.49
N ARG A 107 6.37 2.37 -15.19
CA ARG A 107 5.82 3.72 -15.25
C ARG A 107 5.17 4.12 -13.93
N ASP A 108 5.62 5.22 -13.34
CA ASP A 108 4.92 5.91 -12.25
C ASP A 108 4.27 7.19 -12.75
N TRP A 109 3.01 7.09 -13.18
CA TRP A 109 2.27 8.22 -13.74
C TRP A 109 1.79 9.24 -12.71
N LYS A 110 1.82 8.91 -11.42
CA LYS A 110 1.49 9.84 -10.33
C LYS A 110 2.70 10.74 -10.05
N ALA A 111 3.91 10.17 -9.99
CA ALA A 111 5.15 10.93 -9.75
C ALA A 111 5.66 11.65 -11.02
N ASN A 112 5.67 10.97 -12.17
CA ASN A 112 6.27 11.45 -13.41
C ASN A 112 5.24 12.16 -14.30
N VAL A 113 4.68 13.28 -13.83
CA VAL A 113 3.54 13.92 -14.49
C VAL A 113 3.83 14.35 -15.94
N THR A 114 3.03 13.83 -16.88
CA THR A 114 3.00 14.28 -18.28
C THR A 114 1.85 15.26 -18.49
N THR A 115 2.17 16.54 -18.74
CA THR A 115 1.19 17.59 -19.03
C THR A 115 1.15 17.90 -20.52
N VAL A 116 -0.04 17.83 -21.12
CA VAL A 116 -0.33 18.25 -22.50
C VAL A 116 -1.13 19.53 -22.45
N ASP A 117 -0.47 20.64 -22.79
CA ASP A 117 -0.95 22.00 -22.49
C ASP A 117 -1.41 22.71 -23.77
N GLY A 118 -2.69 23.09 -23.82
CA GLY A 118 -3.31 23.80 -24.95
C GLY A 118 -2.89 25.28 -25.08
N ASN A 119 -2.06 25.77 -24.16
CA ASN A 119 -1.46 27.10 -24.13
C ASN A 119 -2.49 28.24 -24.17
N ASN A 120 -3.68 28.02 -23.64
CA ASN A 120 -4.82 28.93 -23.71
C ASN A 120 -5.15 29.38 -25.15
N ALA A 121 -4.83 28.55 -26.14
CA ALA A 121 -4.89 28.93 -27.56
C ALA A 121 -5.51 27.86 -28.46
N VAL A 122 -5.34 26.59 -28.12
CA VAL A 122 -5.80 25.47 -28.95
C VAL A 122 -6.59 24.46 -28.12
N ARG A 123 -7.35 23.62 -28.82
CA ARG A 123 -7.83 22.36 -28.24
C ARG A 123 -6.66 21.43 -27.96
N VAL A 124 -6.69 20.63 -26.91
CA VAL A 124 -5.61 19.66 -26.64
C VAL A 124 -5.70 18.46 -27.58
N PHE A 125 -6.79 17.70 -27.54
CA PHE A 125 -7.01 16.55 -28.43
C PHE A 125 -8.29 16.65 -29.26
N TYR A 126 -8.21 16.20 -30.49
CA TYR A 126 -9.36 15.99 -31.37
C TYR A 126 -9.40 14.53 -31.82
N ILE A 127 -10.45 13.83 -31.41
CA ILE A 127 -10.59 12.39 -31.53
C ILE A 127 -11.68 12.09 -32.56
N THR A 128 -11.27 11.55 -33.71
CA THR A 128 -12.16 11.13 -34.81
C THR A 128 -12.10 9.64 -35.10
N ALA A 129 -11.26 8.91 -34.35
CA ALA A 129 -11.22 7.46 -34.28
C ALA A 129 -11.12 7.04 -32.81
N ASN A 130 -11.09 5.74 -32.53
CA ASN A 130 -10.87 5.27 -31.16
C ASN A 130 -9.48 5.69 -30.66
N ALA A 131 -9.32 5.89 -29.36
CA ALA A 131 -8.05 6.26 -28.74
C ALA A 131 -8.02 5.73 -27.30
N TYR A 132 -6.82 5.43 -26.79
CA TYR A 132 -6.63 5.08 -25.39
C TYR A 132 -5.66 6.11 -24.78
N LEU A 133 -6.11 6.85 -23.77
CA LEU A 133 -5.34 7.89 -23.08
C LEU A 133 -5.20 7.50 -21.61
N ASP A 134 -3.97 7.43 -21.10
CA ASP A 134 -3.69 6.97 -19.73
C ASP A 134 -2.59 7.81 -19.05
N GLY A 135 -2.88 8.37 -17.89
CA GLY A 135 -1.88 9.08 -17.07
C GLY A 135 -1.48 10.45 -17.64
N LEU A 136 -2.41 11.18 -18.25
CA LEU A 136 -2.16 12.50 -18.84
C LEU A 136 -2.84 13.62 -18.06
N THR A 137 -2.13 14.73 -17.86
CA THR A 137 -2.73 16.02 -17.47
C THR A 137 -3.04 16.81 -18.73
N ILE A 138 -4.31 17.12 -18.95
CA ILE A 138 -4.86 17.81 -20.11
C ILE A 138 -5.28 19.20 -19.65
N SER A 139 -4.47 20.21 -19.96
CA SER A 139 -4.59 21.53 -19.37
C SER A 139 -4.69 22.66 -20.39
N HIS A 140 -5.25 23.79 -19.94
CA HIS A 140 -5.23 25.07 -20.66
C HIS A 140 -5.69 24.99 -22.12
N GLY A 141 -6.59 24.06 -22.46
CA GLY A 141 -7.26 24.07 -23.74
C GLY A 141 -8.12 25.34 -23.86
N GLN A 142 -8.12 25.97 -25.04
CA GLN A 142 -9.01 27.10 -25.31
C GLN A 142 -9.53 27.11 -26.74
N THR A 143 -10.84 26.94 -26.90
CA THR A 143 -11.53 26.95 -28.21
C THR A 143 -13.04 27.22 -28.03
N SER A 144 -13.85 27.05 -29.07
CA SER A 144 -15.31 27.15 -28.95
C SER A 144 -15.94 25.90 -28.34
N HIS A 145 -15.39 24.71 -28.58
CA HIS A 145 -15.98 23.44 -28.14
C HIS A 145 -14.91 22.41 -27.75
N GLY A 146 -15.13 21.72 -26.63
CA GLY A 146 -14.28 20.62 -26.15
C GLY A 146 -12.82 21.03 -26.03
N ALA A 147 -12.48 21.93 -25.09
CA ALA A 147 -11.14 22.50 -25.03
C ALA A 147 -10.05 21.50 -24.66
N GLY A 148 -10.30 20.62 -23.69
CA GLY A 148 -9.43 19.47 -23.48
C GLY A 148 -9.55 18.49 -24.64
N ILE A 149 -10.72 17.86 -24.78
CA ILE A 149 -10.99 16.86 -25.81
C ILE A 149 -12.29 17.17 -26.54
N TYR A 150 -12.27 17.01 -27.87
CA TYR A 150 -13.48 16.89 -28.66
C TYR A 150 -13.50 15.54 -29.38
N VAL A 151 -14.52 14.74 -29.08
CA VAL A 151 -14.82 13.45 -29.70
C VAL A 151 -15.92 13.60 -30.75
N GLU A 152 -15.65 13.13 -31.97
CA GLU A 152 -16.59 13.10 -33.10
C GLU A 152 -16.53 11.74 -33.80
N ASP A 153 -17.69 11.08 -33.98
CA ASP A 153 -17.83 9.78 -34.68
C ASP A 153 -16.91 8.64 -34.17
N ALA A 154 -16.48 8.68 -32.91
CA ALA A 154 -15.59 7.68 -32.31
C ALA A 154 -16.31 6.75 -31.33
N THR A 155 -16.28 5.44 -31.58
CA THR A 155 -17.13 4.45 -30.89
C THR A 155 -16.53 3.86 -29.62
N ARG A 156 -15.25 4.12 -29.35
CA ARG A 156 -14.56 3.62 -28.16
C ARG A 156 -13.32 4.43 -27.73
N PRO A 157 -13.36 5.77 -27.59
CA PRO A 157 -12.34 6.48 -26.84
C PRO A 157 -12.37 6.06 -25.37
N THR A 158 -11.21 5.69 -24.85
CA THR A 158 -11.02 5.24 -23.46
C THR A 158 -10.03 6.20 -22.80
N ILE A 159 -10.45 6.83 -21.72
CA ILE A 159 -9.69 7.85 -21.01
C ILE A 159 -9.58 7.40 -19.55
N ILE A 160 -8.36 7.14 -19.09
CA ILE A 160 -8.10 6.51 -17.80
C ILE A 160 -7.01 7.30 -17.06
N ASN A 161 -7.10 7.44 -15.73
CA ASN A 161 -6.04 8.08 -14.92
C ASN A 161 -5.65 9.49 -15.43
N CYS A 162 -6.59 10.22 -16.01
CA CYS A 162 -6.33 11.53 -16.62
C CYS A 162 -6.87 12.67 -15.77
N THR A 163 -6.15 13.79 -15.76
CA THR A 163 -6.60 15.03 -15.13
C THR A 163 -6.94 16.07 -16.19
N PHE A 164 -8.15 16.63 -16.15
CA PHE A 164 -8.59 17.75 -16.96
C PHE A 164 -8.62 18.99 -16.09
N THR A 165 -7.75 19.96 -16.36
CA THR A 165 -7.64 21.15 -15.52
C THR A 165 -7.59 22.44 -16.32
N GLU A 166 -8.33 23.45 -15.88
CA GLU A 166 -8.27 24.80 -16.43
C GLU A 166 -8.52 24.89 -17.95
N ASN A 167 -9.33 23.98 -18.49
CA ASN A 167 -9.77 24.05 -19.88
C ASN A 167 -10.97 24.98 -20.01
N ASN A 168 -10.90 25.90 -20.97
CA ASN A 168 -11.83 27.01 -21.12
C ASN A 168 -12.49 27.03 -22.50
N VAL A 169 -13.83 27.06 -22.58
CA VAL A 169 -14.55 27.21 -23.86
C VAL A 169 -15.54 28.35 -23.86
N THR A 170 -15.70 28.98 -25.02
CA THR A 170 -16.73 30.02 -25.23
C THR A 170 -18.12 29.47 -25.55
N SER A 171 -18.25 28.14 -25.73
CA SER A 171 -19.55 27.51 -25.99
C SER A 171 -19.81 26.30 -25.10
N HIS A 172 -19.29 25.11 -25.39
CA HIS A 172 -19.76 23.88 -24.72
C HIS A 172 -18.63 22.88 -24.43
N GLY A 173 -18.64 22.30 -23.23
CA GLY A 173 -17.70 21.25 -22.79
C GLY A 173 -16.29 21.79 -22.56
N GLY A 174 -16.00 22.32 -21.36
CA GLY A 174 -14.66 22.85 -21.04
C GLY A 174 -13.60 21.76 -21.12
N GLY A 175 -13.75 20.68 -20.34
CA GLY A 175 -12.90 19.50 -20.41
C GLY A 175 -13.16 18.68 -21.68
N ILE A 176 -14.36 18.12 -21.83
CA ILE A 176 -14.70 17.20 -22.93
C ILE A 176 -16.01 17.59 -23.62
N ARG A 177 -16.03 17.48 -24.94
CA ARG A 177 -17.26 17.41 -25.74
C ARG A 177 -17.36 16.06 -26.45
N THR A 178 -18.52 15.41 -26.34
CA THR A 178 -18.86 14.22 -27.14
C THR A 178 -20.04 14.51 -28.06
N ASP A 179 -19.89 14.23 -29.34
CA ASP A 179 -20.93 14.45 -30.36
C ASP A 179 -21.59 13.15 -30.83
N PRO A 180 -22.63 13.22 -31.69
CA PRO A 180 -23.40 12.05 -32.08
C PRO A 180 -22.54 10.90 -32.60
N ASN A 181 -23.03 9.67 -32.42
CA ASN A 181 -22.34 8.41 -32.74
C ASN A 181 -21.08 8.10 -31.92
N SER A 182 -20.76 8.93 -30.92
CA SER A 182 -19.61 8.68 -30.04
C SER A 182 -19.98 7.82 -28.83
N SER A 183 -19.05 6.96 -28.41
CA SER A 183 -19.19 6.13 -27.20
C SER A 183 -17.91 6.15 -26.36
N THR A 184 -17.86 7.04 -25.37
CA THR A 184 -16.66 7.35 -24.56
C THR A 184 -16.69 6.67 -23.19
N ILE A 185 -15.56 6.10 -22.78
CA ILE A 185 -15.34 5.49 -21.47
C ILE A 185 -14.35 6.35 -20.69
N ILE A 186 -14.71 6.72 -19.46
CA ILE A 186 -13.93 7.59 -18.59
C ILE A 186 -13.83 6.90 -17.22
N THR A 187 -12.62 6.64 -16.78
CA THR A 187 -12.36 5.91 -15.53
C THR A 187 -11.21 6.55 -14.78
N ASN A 188 -11.29 6.65 -13.46
CA ASN A 188 -10.19 7.18 -12.63
C ASN A 188 -9.72 8.57 -13.07
N CYS A 189 -10.66 9.44 -13.47
CA CYS A 189 -10.32 10.76 -14.01
C CYS A 189 -10.74 11.88 -13.06
N THR A 190 -9.98 12.97 -13.09
CA THR A 190 -10.27 14.18 -12.31
C THR A 190 -10.55 15.34 -13.25
N PHE A 191 -11.73 15.94 -13.12
CA PHE A 191 -12.12 17.18 -13.80
C PHE A 191 -12.11 18.31 -12.78
N PHE A 192 -11.10 19.16 -12.85
CA PHE A 192 -10.88 20.24 -11.89
C PHE A 192 -10.91 21.60 -12.58
N ASN A 193 -11.70 22.54 -12.08
CA ASN A 193 -11.67 23.94 -12.52
C ASN A 193 -11.77 24.15 -14.05
N ASN A 194 -12.60 23.34 -14.74
CA ASN A 194 -12.89 23.55 -16.15
C ASN A 194 -14.09 24.48 -16.31
N HIS A 195 -14.07 25.29 -17.37
CA HIS A 195 -15.04 26.37 -17.58
C HIS A 195 -15.67 26.36 -18.98
N ALA A 196 -16.99 26.58 -19.03
CA ALA A 196 -17.72 26.75 -20.27
C ALA A 196 -18.66 27.96 -20.23
N ASP A 197 -18.56 28.86 -21.22
CA ASP A 197 -19.45 30.02 -21.27
C ASP A 197 -20.91 29.67 -21.61
N GLY A 198 -21.15 28.50 -22.20
CA GLY A 198 -22.49 27.97 -22.42
C GLY A 198 -22.85 26.93 -21.37
N VAL A 199 -22.61 25.64 -21.67
CA VAL A 199 -23.06 24.52 -20.84
C VAL A 199 -21.97 23.45 -20.69
N GLY A 200 -22.04 22.70 -19.59
CA GLY A 200 -21.13 21.59 -19.31
C GLY A 200 -19.71 22.09 -19.02
N GLY A 201 -19.48 22.63 -17.83
CA GLY A 201 -18.19 23.20 -17.44
C GLY A 201 -17.05 22.19 -17.57
N ALA A 202 -17.27 20.97 -17.10
CA ALA A 202 -16.38 19.84 -17.38
C ALA A 202 -16.72 19.15 -18.70
N MET A 203 -18.00 18.82 -18.92
CA MET A 203 -18.39 17.91 -19.99
C MET A 203 -19.72 18.28 -20.64
N TYR A 204 -19.76 18.20 -21.97
CA TYR A 204 -20.98 18.30 -22.77
C TYR A 204 -21.16 17.05 -23.62
N ASN A 205 -22.28 16.34 -23.41
CA ASN A 205 -22.63 15.11 -24.13
C ASN A 205 -23.84 15.36 -25.04
N ASN A 206 -23.68 15.12 -26.33
CA ASN A 206 -24.70 15.40 -27.34
C ASN A 206 -25.00 14.17 -28.18
N THR A 207 -26.17 13.57 -27.94
CA THR A 207 -26.64 12.38 -28.67
C THR A 207 -25.58 11.26 -28.71
N SER A 208 -24.82 11.11 -27.61
CA SER A 208 -23.70 10.20 -27.45
C SER A 208 -23.96 9.19 -26.33
N SER A 209 -23.12 8.16 -26.24
CA SER A 209 -23.10 7.21 -25.12
C SER A 209 -21.85 7.46 -24.28
N VAL A 210 -21.99 7.62 -22.97
CA VAL A 210 -20.85 7.89 -22.09
C VAL A 210 -20.95 7.03 -20.84
N THR A 211 -19.83 6.42 -20.45
CA THR A 211 -19.70 5.70 -19.17
C THR A 211 -18.61 6.36 -18.35
N ILE A 212 -18.93 6.70 -17.10
CA ILE A 212 -18.03 7.32 -16.15
C ILE A 212 -17.99 6.45 -14.90
N SER A 213 -16.79 6.13 -14.44
CA SER A 213 -16.59 5.38 -13.20
C SER A 213 -15.45 5.99 -12.40
N ASN A 214 -15.56 5.95 -11.06
CA ASN A 214 -14.45 6.25 -10.17
C ASN A 214 -13.79 7.60 -10.47
N SER A 215 -14.58 8.66 -10.67
CA SER A 215 -14.08 9.94 -11.19
C SER A 215 -14.53 11.11 -10.33
N LEU A 216 -13.75 12.18 -10.36
CA LEU A 216 -14.00 13.41 -9.62
C LEU A 216 -14.39 14.55 -10.55
N PHE A 217 -15.42 15.30 -10.19
CA PHE A 217 -15.83 16.55 -10.84
C PHE A 217 -15.89 17.65 -9.79
N ILE A 218 -14.87 18.51 -9.79
CA ILE A 218 -14.64 19.45 -8.69
C ILE A 218 -14.45 20.87 -9.25
N VAL A 219 -15.17 21.84 -8.68
CA VAL A 219 -15.02 23.27 -9.01
C VAL A 219 -15.22 23.58 -10.51
N ASN A 220 -15.97 22.76 -11.25
CA ASN A 220 -16.22 23.07 -12.65
C ASN A 220 -17.36 24.10 -12.78
N ASN A 221 -17.22 25.01 -13.75
CA ASN A 221 -18.17 26.11 -13.91
C ASN A 221 -18.78 26.17 -15.32
N SER A 222 -20.07 26.48 -15.37
CA SER A 222 -20.66 27.01 -16.59
C SER A 222 -21.57 28.21 -16.31
N TYR A 223 -21.68 29.14 -17.27
CA TYR A 223 -22.57 30.29 -17.11
C TYR A 223 -24.06 29.93 -17.21
N ASP A 224 -24.46 28.93 -18.03
CA ASP A 224 -25.86 28.52 -18.17
C ASP A 224 -26.20 27.28 -17.33
N ARG A 225 -25.85 26.06 -17.77
CA ARG A 225 -26.36 24.81 -17.15
C ARG A 225 -25.32 23.70 -17.13
N GLY A 226 -25.38 22.86 -16.10
CA GLY A 226 -24.47 21.75 -15.90
C GLY A 226 -23.07 22.26 -15.55
N GLY A 227 -22.86 22.61 -14.28
CA GLY A 227 -21.56 23.08 -13.77
C GLY A 227 -20.46 22.07 -14.07
N ALA A 228 -20.74 20.79 -13.84
CA ALA A 228 -19.92 19.69 -14.30
C ALA A 228 -20.38 19.17 -15.67
N ILE A 229 -21.56 18.55 -15.73
CA ILE A 229 -22.02 17.79 -16.91
C ILE A 229 -23.33 18.35 -17.46
N TYR A 230 -23.39 18.53 -18.78
CA TYR A 230 -24.63 18.75 -19.51
C TYR A 230 -24.87 17.63 -20.52
N ASN A 231 -26.04 16.98 -20.41
CA ASN A 231 -26.45 15.86 -21.27
C ASN A 231 -27.62 16.27 -22.16
N ASP A 232 -27.39 16.38 -23.47
CA ASP A 232 -28.41 16.61 -24.50
C ASP A 232 -28.72 15.32 -25.27
N SER A 233 -29.92 14.77 -25.07
CA SER A 233 -30.35 13.52 -25.70
C SER A 233 -29.33 12.37 -25.53
N SER A 234 -28.63 12.34 -24.40
CA SER A 234 -27.53 11.43 -24.05
C SER A 234 -27.71 10.95 -22.61
N SER A 235 -27.68 9.64 -22.39
CA SER A 235 -27.98 9.07 -21.06
C SER A 235 -26.74 8.36 -20.51
N PRO A 236 -25.82 9.07 -19.84
CA PRO A 236 -24.62 8.45 -19.33
C PRO A 236 -24.89 7.46 -18.20
N ILE A 237 -23.98 6.51 -18.04
CA ILE A 237 -23.89 5.63 -16.86
C ILE A 237 -22.77 6.18 -15.98
N ILE A 238 -23.07 6.43 -14.70
CA ILE A 238 -22.15 7.04 -13.74
C ILE A 238 -22.12 6.16 -12.49
N THR A 239 -20.93 5.74 -12.10
CA THR A 239 -20.71 4.82 -10.95
C THR A 239 -19.56 5.34 -10.09
N ASN A 240 -19.69 5.22 -8.76
CA ASN A 240 -18.61 5.53 -7.82
C ASN A 240 -17.91 6.86 -8.10
N SER A 241 -18.66 7.91 -8.39
CA SER A 241 -18.09 9.20 -8.79
C SER A 241 -18.55 10.31 -7.84
N THR A 242 -17.71 11.33 -7.68
CA THR A 242 -17.97 12.43 -6.75
C THR A 242 -18.03 13.76 -7.48
N PHE A 243 -19.13 14.47 -7.30
CA PHE A 243 -19.40 15.80 -7.84
C PHE A 243 -19.51 16.77 -6.67
N THR A 244 -18.64 17.77 -6.64
CA THR A 244 -18.67 18.77 -5.58
C THR A 244 -18.19 20.14 -6.04
N LEU A 245 -18.74 21.19 -5.43
CA LEU A 245 -18.36 22.60 -5.65
C LEU A 245 -18.48 23.07 -7.11
N ASN A 246 -19.22 22.35 -7.95
CA ASN A 246 -19.51 22.74 -9.32
C ASN A 246 -20.60 23.81 -9.34
N SER A 247 -20.54 24.69 -10.33
CA SER A 247 -21.39 25.89 -10.32
C SER A 247 -22.00 26.20 -11.68
N ALA A 248 -23.32 26.37 -11.72
CA ALA A 248 -24.09 26.80 -12.89
C ALA A 248 -25.49 27.32 -12.50
N ASN A 249 -26.28 27.81 -13.46
CA ASN A 249 -27.70 28.11 -13.20
C ASN A 249 -28.59 26.85 -13.11
N GLY A 250 -28.05 25.66 -13.37
CA GLY A 250 -28.79 24.38 -13.46
C GLY A 250 -28.09 23.19 -12.80
N GLY A 251 -27.42 23.41 -11.67
CA GLY A 251 -26.76 22.37 -10.87
C GLY A 251 -25.46 21.82 -11.44
N ALA A 252 -24.86 20.83 -10.76
CA ALA A 252 -23.70 20.11 -11.28
C ALA A 252 -24.03 19.35 -12.56
N MET A 253 -25.16 18.66 -12.59
CA MET A 253 -25.61 17.89 -13.76
C MET A 253 -26.93 18.41 -14.29
N TYR A 254 -27.00 18.64 -15.61
CA TYR A 254 -28.23 18.99 -16.31
C TYR A 254 -28.57 17.97 -17.40
N ASN A 255 -29.78 17.41 -17.35
CA ASN A 255 -30.26 16.39 -18.28
C ASN A 255 -31.41 16.94 -19.15
N ALA A 256 -31.17 17.14 -20.45
CA ALA A 256 -32.15 17.53 -21.45
C ALA A 256 -32.54 16.35 -22.34
N SER A 257 -33.77 15.83 -22.21
CA SER A 257 -34.23 14.63 -22.92
C SER A 257 -33.31 13.42 -22.71
N SER A 258 -32.78 13.29 -21.49
CA SER A 258 -31.66 12.41 -21.12
C SER A 258 -31.99 11.70 -19.81
N SER A 259 -31.84 10.38 -19.72
CA SER A 259 -32.19 9.62 -18.51
C SER A 259 -30.99 8.80 -18.03
N PRO A 260 -29.96 9.45 -17.46
CA PRO A 260 -28.77 8.74 -16.96
C PRO A 260 -29.09 7.73 -15.86
N ILE A 261 -28.17 6.80 -15.68
CA ILE A 261 -28.14 5.84 -14.58
C ILE A 261 -26.97 6.23 -13.67
N ILE A 262 -27.26 6.48 -12.40
CA ILE A 262 -26.30 6.97 -11.42
C ILE A 262 -26.35 6.03 -10.20
N THR A 263 -25.23 5.40 -9.88
CA THR A 263 -25.12 4.45 -8.77
C THR A 263 -23.88 4.76 -7.93
N ASN A 264 -23.92 4.50 -6.62
CA ASN A 264 -22.78 4.66 -5.70
C ASN A 264 -22.10 6.03 -5.80
N SER A 265 -22.81 7.11 -6.12
CA SER A 265 -22.18 8.39 -6.42
C SER A 265 -22.54 9.44 -5.39
N ILE A 266 -21.67 10.44 -5.23
CA ILE A 266 -21.90 11.57 -4.32
C ILE A 266 -22.08 12.84 -5.16
N PHE A 267 -23.17 13.56 -4.92
CA PHE A 267 -23.38 14.92 -5.40
C PHE A 267 -23.63 15.83 -4.18
N TRP A 268 -22.65 16.69 -3.90
CA TRP A 268 -22.66 17.46 -2.66
C TRP A 268 -21.98 18.82 -2.81
N GLY A 269 -22.62 19.89 -2.35
CA GLY A 269 -22.01 21.22 -2.31
C GLY A 269 -21.98 21.95 -3.65
N ASP A 270 -22.79 21.53 -4.62
CA ASP A 270 -22.93 22.20 -5.92
C ASP A 270 -23.93 23.38 -5.87
N THR A 271 -23.82 24.35 -6.78
CA THR A 271 -24.72 25.52 -6.74
C THR A 271 -26.06 25.26 -7.44
N ARG A 272 -27.16 25.66 -6.78
CA ARG A 272 -28.55 25.60 -7.28
C ARG A 272 -29.08 24.17 -7.51
N GLY A 273 -28.60 23.23 -6.69
CA GLY A 273 -29.01 21.83 -6.62
C GLY A 273 -28.10 20.91 -7.41
N GLU A 274 -28.20 19.61 -7.17
CA GLU A 274 -27.25 18.63 -7.70
C GLU A 274 -27.56 18.22 -9.14
N ILE A 275 -28.79 17.75 -9.38
CA ILE A 275 -29.23 17.13 -10.63
C ILE A 275 -30.52 17.79 -11.13
N TRP A 276 -30.44 18.43 -12.29
CA TRP A 276 -31.58 19.06 -12.96
C TRP A 276 -32.06 18.27 -14.18
N ASN A 277 -33.38 18.17 -14.33
CA ASN A 277 -34.02 17.33 -15.35
C ASN A 277 -35.03 18.14 -16.18
N SER A 278 -34.89 18.10 -17.51
CA SER A 278 -35.81 18.70 -18.48
C SER A 278 -36.26 17.65 -19.49
N SER A 279 -37.52 17.21 -19.38
CA SER A 279 -38.06 16.08 -20.17
C SER A 279 -37.25 14.79 -19.98
N SER A 280 -36.81 14.54 -18.74
CA SER A 280 -35.80 13.55 -18.37
C SER A 280 -36.26 12.78 -17.11
N SER A 281 -35.84 11.52 -16.97
CA SER A 281 -36.18 10.68 -15.81
C SER A 281 -35.00 9.76 -15.46
N PRO A 282 -33.93 10.29 -14.84
CA PRO A 282 -32.77 9.49 -14.49
C PRO A 282 -33.10 8.48 -13.39
N THR A 283 -32.36 7.39 -13.37
CA THR A 283 -32.36 6.42 -12.28
C THR A 283 -31.17 6.72 -11.39
N VAL A 284 -31.42 7.07 -10.13
CA VAL A 284 -30.37 7.32 -9.14
C VAL A 284 -30.59 6.36 -7.98
N THR A 285 -29.59 5.56 -7.65
CA THR A 285 -29.67 4.56 -6.58
C THR A 285 -28.37 4.52 -5.79
N TYR A 286 -28.44 4.10 -4.52
CA TYR A 286 -27.27 3.95 -3.65
C TYR A 286 -26.34 5.16 -3.72
N SER A 287 -26.88 6.38 -3.68
CA SER A 287 -26.11 7.61 -3.90
C SER A 287 -26.42 8.66 -2.84
N ILE A 288 -25.44 9.48 -2.48
CA ILE A 288 -25.67 10.69 -1.67
C ILE A 288 -25.98 11.84 -2.62
N VAL A 289 -27.12 12.49 -2.41
CA VAL A 289 -27.52 13.66 -3.20
C VAL A 289 -28.04 14.73 -2.25
N GLN A 290 -27.36 15.87 -2.20
CA GLN A 290 -27.75 17.01 -1.37
C GLN A 290 -29.16 17.51 -1.71
N GLY A 291 -30.01 17.64 -0.69
CA GLY A 291 -31.42 18.00 -0.87
C GLY A 291 -32.32 16.84 -1.32
N GLY A 292 -31.75 15.64 -1.42
CA GLY A 292 -32.42 14.36 -1.64
C GLY A 292 -32.74 14.05 -3.10
N TYR A 293 -32.76 12.75 -3.41
CA TYR A 293 -33.21 12.22 -4.70
C TYR A 293 -33.94 10.89 -4.52
N SER A 294 -35.08 10.72 -5.20
CA SER A 294 -35.85 9.48 -5.09
C SER A 294 -35.12 8.30 -5.72
N GLY A 295 -34.97 7.21 -4.97
CA GLY A 295 -34.37 5.97 -5.45
C GLY A 295 -34.04 5.03 -4.30
N GLU A 296 -33.78 3.76 -4.62
CA GLU A 296 -33.33 2.79 -3.63
C GLU A 296 -31.95 3.17 -3.09
N GLY A 297 -31.74 3.05 -1.78
CA GLY A 297 -30.44 3.28 -1.15
C GLY A 297 -29.93 4.72 -1.16
N ASN A 298 -30.68 5.70 -1.70
CA ASN A 298 -30.20 7.08 -1.72
C ASN A 298 -30.27 7.74 -0.33
N ILE A 299 -29.30 8.62 -0.07
CA ILE A 299 -29.12 9.30 1.20
C ILE A 299 -29.06 10.82 0.96
N ASP A 300 -29.67 11.60 1.86
CA ASP A 300 -29.56 13.06 1.92
C ASP A 300 -28.94 13.45 3.27
N ALA A 301 -27.62 13.29 3.35
CA ALA A 301 -26.82 13.59 4.52
C ALA A 301 -25.41 13.98 4.06
N ASP A 302 -24.74 14.79 4.88
CA ASP A 302 -23.38 15.24 4.61
C ASP A 302 -22.44 14.03 4.46
N PRO A 303 -21.69 13.90 3.34
CA PRO A 303 -20.76 12.81 3.12
C PRO A 303 -19.53 12.87 4.04
N LEU A 304 -19.36 13.94 4.82
CA LEU A 304 -18.26 14.09 5.80
C LEU A 304 -16.88 13.88 5.17
N PHE A 305 -16.58 14.66 4.13
CA PHE A 305 -15.24 14.69 3.53
C PHE A 305 -14.20 15.25 4.48
N VAL A 306 -12.94 14.83 4.34
CA VAL A 306 -11.80 15.34 5.13
C VAL A 306 -11.63 16.85 4.95
N ASN A 307 -11.68 17.35 3.72
CA ASN A 307 -11.66 18.78 3.40
C ASN A 307 -12.34 19.10 2.06
N ASP A 308 -13.60 19.51 2.11
CA ASP A 308 -14.37 19.97 0.94
C ASP A 308 -14.51 21.50 0.87
N VAL A 309 -13.69 22.24 1.63
CA VAL A 309 -13.73 23.71 1.66
C VAL A 309 -12.58 24.29 0.83
N PRO A 310 -12.87 25.07 -0.22
CA PRO A 310 -11.84 25.78 -0.97
C PRO A 310 -11.02 26.70 -0.06
N GLY A 311 -9.71 26.54 -0.06
CA GLY A 311 -8.82 27.24 0.86
C GLY A 311 -7.34 27.05 0.57
N PRO A 312 -6.47 27.41 1.52
CA PRO A 312 -5.03 27.22 1.39
C PRO A 312 -4.60 25.75 1.51
N THR A 313 -5.43 24.89 2.14
CA THR A 313 -5.25 23.44 2.14
C THR A 313 -5.88 22.85 0.87
N PRO A 314 -5.22 21.90 0.19
CA PRO A 314 -5.82 21.17 -0.93
C PRO A 314 -7.14 20.52 -0.53
N LEU A 315 -8.06 20.42 -1.47
CA LEU A 315 -9.28 19.64 -1.28
C LEU A 315 -8.91 18.18 -1.05
N ASP A 316 -9.60 17.55 -0.13
CA ASP A 316 -9.47 16.14 0.22
C ASP A 316 -10.87 15.56 0.37
N LEU A 317 -11.27 14.75 -0.61
CA LEU A 317 -12.62 14.18 -0.70
C LEU A 317 -12.66 12.73 -0.19
N HIS A 318 -11.61 12.28 0.52
CA HIS A 318 -11.71 11.06 1.30
C HIS A 318 -12.78 11.21 2.38
N LEU A 319 -13.43 10.10 2.70
CA LEU A 319 -14.46 10.03 3.73
C LEU A 319 -13.82 10.08 5.12
N THR A 320 -14.53 10.62 6.10
CA THR A 320 -14.14 10.55 7.52
C THR A 320 -14.96 9.51 8.28
N ALA A 321 -14.48 9.10 9.46
CA ALA A 321 -15.18 8.18 10.35
C ALA A 321 -16.62 8.65 10.63
N GLY A 322 -17.58 7.76 10.38
CA GLY A 322 -19.01 8.05 10.57
C GLY A 322 -19.69 8.72 9.36
N SER A 323 -19.00 8.85 8.23
CA SER A 323 -19.64 9.23 6.97
C SER A 323 -20.82 8.30 6.64
N PRO A 324 -21.96 8.84 6.18
CA PRO A 324 -23.08 8.03 5.74
C PRO A 324 -22.80 7.30 4.42
N ALA A 325 -21.71 7.62 3.73
CA ALA A 325 -21.30 6.97 2.48
C ALA A 325 -20.68 5.59 2.71
N ILE A 326 -20.21 5.31 3.93
CA ILE A 326 -19.45 4.12 4.28
C ILE A 326 -20.36 2.90 4.36
N ASP A 327 -20.00 1.80 3.69
CA ASP A 327 -20.68 0.50 3.68
C ASP A 327 -22.16 0.53 3.27
N THR A 328 -22.61 1.61 2.61
CA THR A 328 -24.03 1.80 2.26
C THR A 328 -24.32 1.70 0.76
N GLY A 329 -23.30 1.55 -0.07
CA GLY A 329 -23.39 1.34 -1.50
C GLY A 329 -23.75 -0.10 -1.90
N THR A 330 -23.68 -0.37 -3.21
CA THR A 330 -23.94 -1.68 -3.82
C THR A 330 -22.76 -2.17 -4.65
N SER A 331 -22.63 -3.48 -4.87
CA SER A 331 -21.63 -4.04 -5.79
C SER A 331 -21.96 -3.84 -7.27
N GLU A 332 -23.20 -3.45 -7.59
CA GLU A 332 -23.66 -3.32 -8.97
C GLU A 332 -22.95 -2.19 -9.72
N GLY A 333 -22.09 -2.56 -10.67
CA GLY A 333 -21.35 -1.62 -11.50
C GLY A 333 -20.19 -0.92 -10.81
N ALA A 334 -19.90 -1.27 -9.55
CA ALA A 334 -18.73 -0.77 -8.84
C ALA A 334 -17.44 -1.29 -9.49
N PRO A 335 -16.41 -0.44 -9.65
CA PRO A 335 -15.09 -0.87 -10.11
C PRO A 335 -14.37 -1.70 -9.04
N ASP A 336 -13.37 -2.47 -9.46
CA ASP A 336 -12.60 -3.36 -8.57
C ASP A 336 -11.78 -2.59 -7.52
N THR A 337 -11.39 -1.34 -7.84
CA THR A 337 -10.64 -0.46 -6.95
C THR A 337 -11.24 0.95 -6.91
N ASP A 338 -10.97 1.69 -5.84
CA ASP A 338 -11.24 3.11 -5.71
C ASP A 338 -10.20 3.97 -6.45
N LEU A 339 -10.29 5.30 -6.30
CA LEU A 339 -9.45 6.24 -7.05
C LEU A 339 -7.98 6.24 -6.60
N ASP A 340 -7.72 5.84 -5.35
CA ASP A 340 -6.37 5.67 -4.83
C ASP A 340 -5.73 4.35 -5.27
N GLY A 341 -6.57 3.40 -5.70
CA GLY A 341 -6.18 2.06 -6.13
C GLY A 341 -6.45 1.01 -5.05
N LYS A 342 -7.18 1.36 -3.99
CA LYS A 342 -7.55 0.43 -2.92
C LYS A 342 -8.72 -0.47 -3.36
N PRO A 343 -8.75 -1.76 -2.97
CA PRO A 343 -9.82 -2.68 -3.38
C PRO A 343 -11.22 -2.24 -2.92
N ARG A 344 -12.26 -2.59 -3.67
CA ARG A 344 -13.67 -2.40 -3.26
C ARG A 344 -14.38 -3.74 -3.02
N PRO A 345 -15.09 -3.93 -1.90
CA PRO A 345 -15.19 -3.03 -0.74
C PRO A 345 -13.97 -3.14 0.20
N MET A 346 -13.66 -2.10 0.96
CA MET A 346 -12.71 -2.17 2.08
C MET A 346 -13.38 -2.49 3.43
N GLY A 347 -14.69 -2.22 3.56
CA GLY A 347 -15.48 -2.52 4.75
C GLY A 347 -16.48 -3.66 4.57
N ALA A 348 -17.60 -3.61 5.30
CA ALA A 348 -18.69 -4.58 5.18
C ALA A 348 -19.50 -4.42 3.88
N GLY A 349 -19.35 -3.30 3.17
CA GLY A 349 -20.07 -2.95 1.95
C GLY A 349 -19.27 -1.97 1.09
N TYR A 350 -19.81 -1.63 -0.07
CA TYR A 350 -19.18 -0.68 -0.98
C TYR A 350 -19.46 0.74 -0.50
N ASP A 351 -18.47 1.62 -0.63
CA ASP A 351 -18.66 3.02 -0.29
C ASP A 351 -19.24 3.80 -1.47
N MET A 352 -20.11 4.76 -1.17
CA MET A 352 -20.57 5.73 -2.16
C MET A 352 -19.46 6.75 -2.41
N GLY A 353 -19.29 7.14 -3.68
CA GLY A 353 -18.27 8.09 -4.11
C GLY A 353 -17.05 7.42 -4.73
N ALA A 354 -16.01 8.22 -4.94
CA ALA A 354 -14.79 7.84 -5.66
C ALA A 354 -13.73 7.19 -4.77
N TYR A 355 -13.90 7.24 -3.45
CA TYR A 355 -12.98 6.67 -2.47
C TYR A 355 -13.69 5.57 -1.69
N GLU A 356 -12.94 4.58 -1.21
CA GLU A 356 -13.35 3.77 -0.07
C GLU A 356 -12.79 4.43 1.19
N TYR A 357 -13.58 4.43 2.25
CA TYR A 357 -13.07 4.64 3.58
C TYR A 357 -12.34 3.38 3.98
N PRO A 358 -11.08 3.47 4.43
CA PRO A 358 -10.43 2.37 5.10
C PRO A 358 -11.13 2.21 6.45
N LEU A 359 -12.27 1.51 6.47
CA LEU A 359 -12.62 0.76 7.66
C LEU A 359 -11.52 -0.27 7.76
N GLU A 360 -10.58 0.01 8.65
CA GLU A 360 -9.74 -1.04 9.21
C GLU A 360 -10.66 -2.20 9.49
N SER A 361 -10.36 -3.33 8.83
CA SER A 361 -11.17 -4.53 8.95
C SER A 361 -11.48 -4.69 10.43
N PRO A 362 -12.74 -4.82 10.84
CA PRO A 362 -13.08 -4.97 12.26
C PRO A 362 -12.50 -6.25 12.89
N ASN A 363 -11.60 -6.95 12.19
CA ASN A 363 -10.79 -8.09 12.60
C ASN A 363 -9.27 -7.82 12.46
N SER A 364 -8.84 -6.56 12.39
CA SER A 364 -7.46 -6.22 12.08
C SER A 364 -6.65 -5.84 13.32
N ILE A 365 -5.45 -6.40 13.38
CA ILE A 365 -4.53 -6.41 14.52
C ILE A 365 -3.43 -5.41 14.18
N LYS A 366 -3.24 -4.38 14.99
CA LYS A 366 -2.09 -3.48 14.88
C LYS A 366 -0.97 -3.97 15.77
N ASN A 367 0.27 -3.75 15.35
CA ASN A 367 1.35 -3.76 16.30
C ASN A 367 1.30 -2.50 17.18
N ASP A 368 1.47 -2.73 18.46
CA ASP A 368 1.72 -1.74 19.49
C ASP A 368 3.22 -1.67 19.77
N LEU A 369 3.64 -0.62 20.48
CA LEU A 369 5.02 -0.50 20.95
C LEU A 369 5.12 -0.62 22.47
N ILE A 370 6.15 -1.30 22.93
CA ILE A 370 6.56 -1.33 24.33
C ILE A 370 7.96 -0.75 24.44
N ILE A 371 8.05 0.35 25.16
CA ILE A 371 9.25 1.16 25.21
C ILE A 371 9.66 1.38 26.66
N ASP A 372 10.90 1.04 26.99
CA ASP A 372 11.53 1.40 28.26
C ASP A 372 12.34 2.69 28.06
N PHE A 373 11.97 3.78 28.75
CA PHE A 373 12.75 5.02 28.75
C PHE A 373 13.77 5.08 29.90
N GLY A 374 14.07 3.96 30.56
CA GLY A 374 14.97 3.85 31.71
C GLY A 374 14.37 4.36 33.04
N ALA A 375 13.35 5.21 32.97
CA ALA A 375 12.56 5.67 34.12
C ALA A 375 11.25 4.89 34.30
N GLY A 376 11.00 3.90 33.44
CA GLY A 376 9.77 3.11 33.39
C GLY A 376 9.49 2.62 31.98
N ILE A 377 8.65 1.60 31.90
CA ILE A 377 8.19 0.96 30.68
C ILE A 377 6.80 1.49 30.35
N TYR A 378 6.56 1.77 29.07
CA TYR A 378 5.34 2.37 28.56
C TYR A 378 4.85 1.59 27.34
N THR A 379 3.53 1.51 27.19
CA THR A 379 2.88 1.02 25.98
C THR A 379 2.40 2.19 25.15
N TYR A 380 2.60 2.12 23.83
CA TYR A 380 1.97 3.00 22.86
C TYR A 380 1.00 2.16 22.03
N LEU A 381 -0.28 2.20 22.43
CA LEU A 381 -1.29 1.31 21.85
C LEU A 381 -2.05 2.00 20.72
N ASN A 382 -2.32 1.28 19.63
CA ASN A 382 -3.12 1.73 18.47
C ASN A 382 -2.77 3.14 17.97
N ASN A 383 -1.49 3.52 17.99
CA ASN A 383 -1.02 4.86 17.63
C ASN A 383 -1.72 6.04 18.33
N ASN A 384 -2.20 5.85 19.56
CA ASN A 384 -2.98 6.87 20.26
C ASN A 384 -2.26 7.39 21.51
N ASN A 385 -2.26 6.60 22.58
CA ASN A 385 -1.87 7.08 23.90
C ASN A 385 -0.73 6.26 24.49
N TRP A 386 0.21 6.98 25.09
CA TRP A 386 1.22 6.41 25.96
C TRP A 386 0.62 6.11 27.34
N ASP A 387 0.63 4.84 27.71
CA ASP A 387 0.25 4.37 29.04
C ASP A 387 1.47 3.80 29.76
N THR A 388 1.57 4.03 31.08
CA THR A 388 2.65 3.43 31.87
C THR A 388 2.36 1.96 32.10
N LEU A 389 3.21 1.10 31.53
CA LEU A 389 3.20 -0.33 31.78
C LEU A 389 3.77 -0.63 33.17
N HIS A 390 4.94 -0.04 33.46
CA HIS A 390 5.65 -0.30 34.70
C HIS A 390 6.60 0.85 35.08
N SER A 391 6.89 1.01 36.37
CA SER A 391 7.78 2.09 36.87
C SER A 391 9.25 1.69 36.98
N LEU A 392 9.58 0.40 36.81
CA LEU A 392 10.96 -0.07 36.69
C LEU A 392 11.37 -0.08 35.23
N SER A 393 12.68 0.01 35.01
CA SER A 393 13.32 -0.25 33.71
C SER A 393 13.58 -1.74 33.54
N ALA A 394 13.50 -2.20 32.31
CA ALA A 394 13.86 -3.55 31.89
C ALA A 394 15.35 -3.63 31.56
N ASP A 395 15.98 -4.77 31.81
CA ASP A 395 17.29 -5.08 31.26
C ASP A 395 17.18 -5.69 29.86
N SER A 396 16.12 -6.46 29.59
CA SER A 396 15.72 -6.89 28.24
C SER A 396 14.20 -7.14 28.16
N MET A 397 13.65 -7.10 26.95
CA MET A 397 12.24 -7.36 26.66
C MET A 397 12.11 -8.14 25.36
N VAL A 398 11.13 -9.05 25.29
CA VAL A 398 10.67 -9.70 24.06
C VAL A 398 9.14 -9.86 24.09
N THR A 399 8.55 -10.06 22.93
CA THR A 399 7.11 -10.26 22.72
C THR A 399 6.87 -11.57 21.99
N GLY A 400 5.71 -12.18 22.18
CA GLY A 400 5.32 -13.39 21.45
C GLY A 400 3.97 -13.91 21.90
N GLU A 401 3.34 -14.73 21.05
CA GLU A 401 2.00 -15.28 21.25
C GLU A 401 2.06 -16.55 22.10
N LEU A 402 1.99 -16.47 23.43
CA LEU A 402 2.27 -17.63 24.30
C LEU A 402 1.05 -18.51 24.59
N ASP A 403 -0.17 -18.10 24.24
CA ASP A 403 -1.39 -18.82 24.63
C ASP A 403 -2.36 -19.20 23.49
N GLY A 404 -2.02 -18.82 22.25
CA GLY A 404 -2.70 -19.10 20.99
C GLY A 404 -3.96 -18.25 20.76
N ASN A 405 -4.03 -17.02 21.28
CA ASN A 405 -5.20 -16.15 21.14
C ASN A 405 -5.04 -14.96 20.18
N ASN A 406 -3.86 -14.84 19.57
CA ASN A 406 -3.41 -13.77 18.68
C ASN A 406 -3.21 -12.41 19.39
N GLN A 407 -2.90 -12.41 20.68
CA GLN A 407 -2.42 -11.28 21.46
C GLN A 407 -1.02 -11.60 22.00
N ASP A 408 -0.05 -10.79 21.61
CA ASP A 408 1.32 -10.97 22.07
C ASP A 408 1.45 -10.67 23.57
N GLU A 409 2.05 -11.61 24.29
CA GLU A 409 2.52 -11.43 25.64
C GLU A 409 3.81 -10.62 25.69
N VAL A 410 4.01 -9.97 26.84
CA VAL A 410 5.24 -9.22 27.11
C VAL A 410 6.09 -9.98 28.11
N ILE A 411 7.30 -10.35 27.71
CA ILE A 411 8.30 -10.97 28.58
C ILE A 411 9.35 -9.91 28.92
N ILE A 412 9.53 -9.64 30.21
CA ILE A 412 10.41 -8.58 30.71
C ILE A 412 11.38 -9.16 31.72
N ASP A 413 12.67 -8.94 31.50
CA ASP A 413 13.67 -9.10 32.54
C ASP A 413 13.84 -7.80 33.33
N PHE A 414 13.65 -7.87 34.63
CA PHE A 414 13.87 -6.76 35.57
C PHE A 414 15.22 -6.88 36.30
N GLY A 415 16.16 -7.62 35.70
CA GLY A 415 17.54 -7.82 36.16
C GLY A 415 17.65 -8.73 37.38
N ASP A 416 18.88 -8.92 37.86
CA ASP A 416 19.27 -9.83 38.96
C ASP A 416 18.41 -9.74 40.23
N THR A 417 17.75 -8.61 40.45
CA THR A 417 16.94 -8.38 41.65
C THR A 417 15.57 -9.03 41.57
N TYR A 418 15.00 -9.14 40.36
CA TYR A 418 13.58 -9.48 40.17
C TYR A 418 13.36 -10.60 39.12
N GLY A 419 14.34 -10.85 38.26
CA GLY A 419 14.30 -11.86 37.21
C GLY A 419 13.26 -11.57 36.14
N ILE A 420 12.78 -12.65 35.52
CA ILE A 420 11.93 -12.63 34.31
C ILE A 420 10.46 -12.72 34.69
N TRP A 421 9.65 -11.86 34.07
CA TRP A 421 8.21 -11.79 34.27
C TRP A 421 7.48 -11.76 32.93
N ILE A 422 6.34 -12.43 32.87
CA ILE A 422 5.41 -12.42 31.75
C ILE A 422 4.21 -11.57 32.15
N ARG A 423 3.75 -10.73 31.22
CA ARG A 423 2.44 -10.09 31.31
C ARG A 423 1.48 -10.72 30.31
N GLU A 424 0.57 -11.52 30.83
CA GLU A 424 -0.43 -12.28 30.08
C GLU A 424 -1.64 -11.42 29.74
N ASN A 425 -2.03 -11.38 28.46
CA ASN A 425 -3.28 -10.77 27.99
C ASN A 425 -3.55 -9.37 28.54
N ASN A 426 -2.51 -8.55 28.64
CA ASN A 426 -2.58 -7.22 29.24
C ASN A 426 -3.15 -7.14 30.67
N SER A 427 -3.21 -8.25 31.41
CA SER A 427 -4.00 -8.34 32.65
C SER A 427 -3.25 -8.91 33.85
N SER A 428 -2.65 -10.10 33.75
CA SER A 428 -1.92 -10.76 34.84
C SER A 428 -0.42 -10.70 34.65
N TRP A 429 0.29 -10.55 35.77
CA TRP A 429 1.75 -10.71 35.82
C TRP A 429 2.10 -12.04 36.47
N ALA A 430 2.98 -12.80 35.84
CA ALA A 430 3.51 -14.06 36.35
C ALA A 430 5.05 -14.03 36.33
N GLN A 431 5.70 -14.43 37.42
CA GLN A 431 7.15 -14.58 37.43
C GLN A 431 7.51 -15.88 36.71
N LEU A 432 8.28 -15.77 35.63
CA LEU A 432 8.78 -16.91 34.88
C LEU A 432 10.01 -17.52 35.55
N HIS A 433 10.98 -16.68 35.92
CA HIS A 433 12.21 -17.13 36.56
C HIS A 433 12.85 -16.07 37.45
N THR A 434 13.73 -16.48 38.37
CA THR A 434 14.37 -15.59 39.36
C THR A 434 15.71 -15.02 38.90
N GLU A 435 16.38 -15.72 37.99
CA GLU A 435 17.67 -15.30 37.40
C GLU A 435 17.40 -14.45 36.17
N SER A 436 18.22 -13.40 36.01
CA SER A 436 18.26 -12.57 34.80
C SER A 436 18.95 -13.35 33.67
N PRO A 437 18.44 -13.25 32.42
CA PRO A 437 19.02 -13.90 31.27
C PRO A 437 20.11 -13.03 30.63
N GLU A 438 21.04 -13.67 29.91
CA GLU A 438 21.94 -12.98 28.99
C GLU A 438 21.24 -12.69 27.65
N PHE A 439 20.37 -13.59 27.20
CA PHE A 439 19.56 -13.43 25.99
C PHE A 439 18.18 -14.07 26.12
N MET A 440 17.18 -13.46 25.47
CA MET A 440 15.84 -14.01 25.29
C MET A 440 15.40 -13.83 23.84
N VAL A 441 14.75 -14.86 23.29
CA VAL A 441 14.01 -14.78 22.01
C VAL A 441 12.73 -15.62 22.12
N THR A 442 11.80 -15.36 21.22
CA THR A 442 10.52 -16.08 21.10
C THR A 442 10.40 -16.73 19.73
N GLY A 443 9.60 -17.79 19.62
CA GLY A 443 9.28 -18.41 18.34
C GLY A 443 8.48 -19.69 18.48
N ASN A 444 7.76 -20.07 17.43
CA ASN A 444 6.85 -21.20 17.37
C ASN A 444 7.62 -22.50 17.13
N LEU A 445 8.23 -23.06 18.19
CA LEU A 445 9.13 -24.20 18.06
C LEU A 445 8.38 -25.52 17.89
N ASP A 446 7.07 -25.61 17.99
CA ASP A 446 6.33 -26.88 17.86
C ASP A 446 5.14 -26.86 16.88
N ALA A 447 5.06 -25.80 16.07
CA ALA A 447 4.02 -25.59 15.06
C ALA A 447 2.59 -25.61 15.64
N THR A 448 2.42 -25.06 16.84
CA THR A 448 1.11 -24.91 17.49
C THR A 448 0.50 -23.52 17.34
N ASP A 449 1.17 -22.63 16.60
CA ASP A 449 0.87 -21.19 16.52
C ASP A 449 1.00 -20.51 17.90
N GLN A 450 1.72 -21.14 18.83
CA GLN A 450 2.09 -20.59 20.13
C GLN A 450 3.60 -20.45 20.16
N ASP A 451 4.08 -19.28 20.53
CA ASP A 451 5.48 -19.02 20.73
C ASP A 451 5.97 -19.64 22.04
N GLU A 452 7.19 -20.16 21.98
CA GLU A 452 7.98 -20.51 23.12
C GLU A 452 8.93 -19.40 23.53
N VAL A 453 9.34 -19.38 24.79
CA VAL A 453 10.40 -18.47 25.26
C VAL A 453 11.71 -19.24 25.37
N ILE A 454 12.71 -18.84 24.58
CA ILE A 454 14.06 -19.40 24.59
C ILE A 454 14.96 -18.44 25.37
N ILE A 455 15.60 -18.95 26.41
CA ILE A 455 16.33 -18.14 27.38
C ILE A 455 17.73 -18.70 27.59
N ASP A 456 18.75 -17.87 27.39
CA ASP A 456 20.11 -18.16 27.86
C ASP A 456 20.32 -17.57 29.26
N PHE A 457 20.51 -18.44 30.24
CA PHE A 457 20.84 -18.06 31.63
C PHE A 457 22.35 -17.95 31.87
N GLY A 458 23.13 -17.85 30.79
CA GLY A 458 24.57 -17.66 30.85
C GLY A 458 25.33 -18.94 31.20
N THR A 459 26.65 -18.81 31.34
CA THR A 459 27.58 -19.96 31.45
C THR A 459 27.33 -20.91 32.62
N ASP A 460 26.58 -20.48 33.64
CA ASP A 460 26.28 -21.30 34.82
C ASP A 460 25.11 -22.27 34.59
N PHE A 461 24.23 -21.99 33.63
CA PHE A 461 22.96 -22.70 33.43
C PHE A 461 22.69 -23.10 31.98
N GLY A 462 23.24 -22.39 31.00
CA GLY A 462 23.01 -22.62 29.57
C GLY A 462 21.65 -22.14 29.09
N ILE A 463 21.22 -22.69 27.95
CA ILE A 463 20.05 -22.29 27.19
C ILE A 463 18.88 -23.24 27.47
N TRP A 464 17.72 -22.67 27.75
CA TRP A 464 16.50 -23.37 28.13
C TRP A 464 15.30 -22.86 27.33
N VAL A 465 14.33 -23.73 27.09
CA VAL A 465 13.05 -23.41 26.46
C VAL A 465 11.95 -23.54 27.50
N TRP A 466 11.13 -22.49 27.64
CA TRP A 466 9.85 -22.55 28.31
C TRP A 466 8.78 -22.99 27.31
N LEU A 467 8.45 -24.27 27.32
CA LEU A 467 7.64 -24.91 26.29
C LEU A 467 6.14 -24.81 26.63
N ASN A 468 5.34 -24.32 25.67
CA ASN A 468 3.86 -24.29 25.73
C ASN A 468 3.30 -23.77 27.07
N ASN A 469 3.90 -22.69 27.59
CA ASN A 469 3.58 -22.09 28.88
C ASN A 469 3.49 -23.07 30.09
N THR A 470 4.22 -24.19 30.08
CA THR A 470 4.01 -25.26 31.07
C THR A 470 5.26 -25.88 31.69
N PHE A 471 6.33 -26.14 30.95
CA PHE A 471 7.53 -26.76 31.51
C PHE A 471 8.82 -26.37 30.81
N TRP A 472 9.92 -26.43 31.58
CA TRP A 472 11.27 -26.14 31.10
C TRP A 472 11.93 -27.34 30.44
N VAL A 473 12.60 -27.10 29.31
CA VAL A 473 13.45 -28.06 28.61
C VAL A 473 14.83 -27.44 28.42
N GLU A 474 15.89 -28.15 28.82
CA GLU A 474 17.27 -27.71 28.54
C GLU A 474 17.55 -27.91 27.06
N LEU A 475 17.90 -26.82 26.36
CA LEU A 475 18.27 -26.86 24.94
C LEU A 475 19.76 -27.14 24.78
N HIS A 476 20.60 -26.43 25.54
CA HIS A 476 22.04 -26.59 25.46
C HIS A 476 22.74 -26.12 26.74
N SER A 477 23.87 -26.75 27.10
CA SER A 477 24.60 -26.41 28.33
C SER A 477 25.59 -25.24 28.20
N LEU A 478 25.86 -24.79 26.97
CA LEU A 478 26.67 -23.59 26.71
C LEU A 478 25.77 -22.37 26.63
N SER A 479 26.36 -21.21 26.94
CA SER A 479 25.75 -19.90 26.74
C SER A 479 25.98 -19.40 25.32
N ALA A 480 25.02 -18.61 24.82
CA ALA A 480 25.03 -17.97 23.52
C ALA A 480 25.68 -16.57 23.60
N GLU A 481 26.32 -16.16 22.51
CA GLU A 481 26.68 -14.75 22.27
C GLU A 481 25.59 -14.01 21.48
N SER A 482 24.72 -14.73 20.77
CA SER A 482 23.47 -14.23 20.18
C SER A 482 22.52 -15.39 19.83
N MET A 483 21.22 -15.10 19.80
CA MET A 483 20.18 -16.03 19.36
C MET A 483 19.15 -15.30 18.50
N VAL A 484 18.64 -15.97 17.47
CA VAL A 484 17.46 -15.57 16.68
C VAL A 484 16.64 -16.81 16.32
N THR A 485 15.39 -16.61 15.94
CA THR A 485 14.44 -17.64 15.52
C THR A 485 13.96 -17.39 14.09
N GLY A 486 13.52 -18.44 13.40
CA GLY A 486 12.87 -18.31 12.09
C GLY A 486 12.59 -19.66 11.42
N ASP A 487 11.62 -19.72 10.51
CA ASP A 487 11.20 -20.92 9.78
C ASP A 487 12.12 -21.17 8.58
N LEU A 488 13.27 -21.79 8.81
CA LEU A 488 14.30 -21.92 7.77
C LEU A 488 13.90 -22.95 6.71
N ASP A 489 13.03 -23.91 7.01
CA ASP A 489 12.66 -24.98 6.08
C ASP A 489 11.20 -24.93 5.57
N GLY A 490 10.45 -23.89 5.97
CA GLY A 490 9.16 -23.51 5.41
C GLY A 490 8.02 -24.40 5.87
N ASN A 491 8.14 -24.99 7.06
CA ASN A 491 7.16 -25.92 7.58
C ASN A 491 6.23 -25.30 8.63
N GLY A 492 6.45 -24.03 8.98
CA GLY A 492 5.74 -23.28 10.02
C GLY A 492 6.25 -23.55 11.44
N GLN A 493 7.43 -24.18 11.57
CA GLN A 493 8.12 -24.40 12.84
C GLN A 493 9.40 -23.56 12.85
N ASP A 494 9.53 -22.70 13.85
CA ASP A 494 10.74 -21.91 13.98
C ASP A 494 11.92 -22.78 14.42
N GLU A 495 13.07 -22.53 13.80
CA GLU A 495 14.36 -22.99 14.26
C GLU A 495 15.00 -22.00 15.22
N VAL A 496 15.85 -22.50 16.12
CA VAL A 496 16.71 -21.65 16.95
C VAL A 496 18.10 -21.58 16.34
N ILE A 497 18.52 -20.38 15.91
CA ILE A 497 19.87 -20.10 15.42
C ILE A 497 20.66 -19.49 16.58
N ILE A 498 21.79 -20.10 16.92
CA ILE A 498 22.59 -19.76 18.09
C ILE A 498 24.03 -19.57 17.68
N ASP A 499 24.61 -18.42 18.01
CA ASP A 499 26.06 -18.28 18.03
C ASP A 499 26.61 -18.64 19.41
N PHE A 500 27.47 -19.66 19.46
CA PHE A 500 28.18 -20.06 20.68
C PHE A 500 29.54 -19.36 20.82
N GLY A 501 29.76 -18.31 20.02
CA GLY A 501 30.93 -17.46 20.10
C GLY A 501 32.18 -18.03 19.43
N THR A 502 33.26 -17.27 19.60
CA THR A 502 34.53 -17.54 18.92
C THR A 502 35.08 -18.94 19.24
N GLY A 503 35.25 -19.75 18.21
CA GLY A 503 35.76 -21.13 18.29
C GLY A 503 34.69 -22.21 18.13
N PHE A 504 33.42 -21.87 18.40
CA PHE A 504 32.27 -22.73 18.14
C PHE A 504 31.52 -22.27 16.87
N GLY A 505 31.23 -20.98 16.75
CA GLY A 505 30.48 -20.37 15.64
C GLY A 505 28.98 -20.63 15.73
N ILE A 506 28.30 -20.46 14.60
CA ILE A 506 26.84 -20.47 14.47
C ILE A 506 26.30 -21.89 14.24
N TRP A 507 25.26 -22.25 14.98
CA TRP A 507 24.54 -23.51 14.89
C TRP A 507 23.03 -23.30 14.83
N VAL A 508 22.33 -24.22 14.19
CA VAL A 508 20.88 -24.26 14.07
C VAL A 508 20.37 -25.48 14.81
N TRP A 509 19.41 -25.29 15.71
CA TRP A 509 18.60 -26.36 16.27
C TRP A 509 17.40 -26.61 15.37
N LEU A 510 17.54 -27.56 14.46
CA LEU A 510 16.61 -27.83 13.38
C LEU A 510 15.45 -28.71 13.85
N ASN A 511 14.20 -28.26 13.63
CA ASN A 511 12.97 -29.02 13.85
C ASN A 511 12.89 -29.73 15.20
N ASN A 512 13.39 -29.09 16.26
CA ASN A 512 13.46 -29.69 17.60
C ASN A 512 14.14 -31.08 17.70
N THR A 513 15.02 -31.42 16.77
CA THR A 513 15.57 -32.79 16.66
C THR A 513 17.07 -32.86 16.40
N SER A 514 17.68 -31.90 15.72
CA SER A 514 19.08 -32.03 15.30
C SER A 514 19.84 -30.71 15.25
N TRP A 515 21.11 -30.77 15.66
CA TRP A 515 22.03 -29.64 15.56
C TRP A 515 22.73 -29.65 14.19
N VAL A 516 22.63 -28.53 13.46
CA VAL A 516 23.32 -28.30 12.19
C VAL A 516 24.27 -27.12 12.37
N LYS A 517 25.56 -27.32 12.07
CA LYS A 517 26.51 -26.21 12.09
C LYS A 517 26.33 -25.34 10.84
N LEU A 518 25.97 -24.08 11.03
CA LEU A 518 25.80 -23.13 9.93
C LEU A 518 27.15 -22.52 9.52
N HIS A 519 27.93 -22.04 10.49
CA HIS A 519 29.21 -21.40 10.20
C HIS A 519 30.22 -21.54 11.34
N THR A 520 31.51 -21.32 11.06
CA THR A 520 32.60 -21.42 12.05
C THR A 520 32.99 -20.10 12.70
N LEU A 521 32.66 -18.98 12.05
CA LEU A 521 32.85 -17.65 12.63
C LEU A 521 31.64 -17.30 13.49
N SER A 522 31.89 -16.51 14.53
CA SER A 522 30.87 -15.83 15.33
C SER A 522 30.56 -14.48 14.65
N PRO A 523 29.28 -14.07 14.60
CA PRO A 523 28.87 -12.83 13.97
C PRO A 523 28.87 -11.64 14.95
N GLU A 524 28.90 -10.43 14.41
CA GLU A 524 28.61 -9.21 15.17
C GLU A 524 27.10 -8.95 15.23
N ASN A 525 26.36 -9.28 14.16
CA ASN A 525 24.90 -9.18 14.09
C ASN A 525 24.33 -10.37 13.27
N ILE A 526 23.15 -10.84 13.67
CA ILE A 526 22.42 -11.90 12.97
C ILE A 526 20.91 -11.60 13.03
N VAL A 527 20.22 -11.71 11.90
CA VAL A 527 18.76 -11.59 11.79
C VAL A 527 18.22 -12.61 10.80
N THR A 528 16.92 -12.85 10.87
CA THR A 528 16.14 -13.73 9.99
C THR A 528 15.03 -12.95 9.28
N GLY A 529 14.56 -13.46 8.14
CA GLY A 529 13.40 -12.92 7.42
C GLY A 529 13.22 -13.52 6.02
N ASP A 530 12.01 -13.47 5.47
CA ASP A 530 11.62 -14.00 4.15
C ASP A 530 12.00 -13.03 3.02
N LEU A 531 13.29 -12.92 2.77
CA LEU A 531 13.82 -11.97 1.79
C LEU A 531 13.43 -12.33 0.35
N ASP A 532 13.14 -13.60 0.04
CA ASP A 532 12.79 -14.04 -1.31
C ASP A 532 11.29 -14.29 -1.57
N GLY A 533 10.45 -14.06 -0.55
CA GLY A 533 8.99 -14.16 -0.61
C GLY A 533 8.50 -15.60 -0.77
N SER A 534 9.28 -16.58 -0.31
CA SER A 534 8.94 -18.00 -0.41
C SER A 534 8.17 -18.52 0.79
N GLY A 535 8.07 -17.73 1.86
CA GLY A 535 7.60 -18.13 3.19
C GLY A 535 8.62 -18.96 3.97
N GLN A 536 9.90 -18.95 3.57
CA GLN A 536 11.00 -19.54 4.32
C GLN A 536 11.93 -18.41 4.76
N ASP A 537 12.31 -18.41 6.03
CA ASP A 537 13.24 -17.41 6.52
C ASP A 537 14.67 -17.69 6.03
N GLU A 538 15.31 -16.62 5.58
CA GLU A 538 16.74 -16.59 5.33
C GLU A 538 17.51 -16.13 6.57
N VAL A 539 18.81 -16.47 6.63
CA VAL A 539 19.70 -15.98 7.70
C VAL A 539 20.65 -14.92 7.14
N ILE A 540 20.59 -13.71 7.69
CA ILE A 540 21.45 -12.58 7.37
C ILE A 540 22.46 -12.41 8.48
N ILE A 541 23.75 -12.43 8.13
CA ILE A 541 24.84 -12.48 9.09
C ILE A 541 25.91 -11.44 8.76
N ASP A 542 26.21 -10.57 9.72
CA ASP A 542 27.38 -9.72 9.70
C ASP A 542 28.55 -10.40 10.41
N PHE A 543 29.59 -10.78 9.66
CA PHE A 543 30.82 -11.37 10.21
C PHE A 543 31.88 -10.32 10.57
N GLY A 544 31.46 -9.07 10.73
CA GLY A 544 32.28 -7.97 11.17
C GLY A 544 33.08 -7.29 10.05
N PRO A 545 33.84 -6.23 10.37
CA PRO A 545 34.52 -5.38 9.39
C PRO A 545 35.53 -6.06 8.46
N GLN A 546 35.94 -7.30 8.78
CA GLN A 546 36.86 -8.08 7.94
C GLN A 546 36.17 -8.90 6.87
N ASN A 547 34.90 -9.25 7.08
CA ASN A 547 34.16 -10.23 6.26
C ASN A 547 32.84 -9.66 5.70
N GLY A 548 32.28 -8.61 6.31
CA GLY A 548 31.05 -7.97 5.90
C GLY A 548 29.80 -8.83 6.12
N ILE A 549 28.74 -8.46 5.41
CA ILE A 549 27.38 -8.99 5.58
C ILE A 549 27.08 -10.03 4.50
N TRP A 550 26.53 -11.17 4.92
CA TRP A 550 26.27 -12.34 4.10
C TRP A 550 24.84 -12.83 4.30
N LEU A 551 24.24 -13.29 3.22
CA LEU A 551 22.96 -13.96 3.15
C LEU A 551 23.17 -15.46 2.99
N TRP A 552 22.53 -16.25 3.84
CA TRP A 552 22.37 -17.69 3.67
C TRP A 552 20.98 -17.97 3.09
N LEU A 553 20.93 -18.11 1.77
CA LEU A 553 19.69 -18.20 0.99
C LEU A 553 19.18 -19.65 0.92
N ASN A 554 17.90 -19.85 1.27
CA ASN A 554 17.15 -21.10 1.09
C ASN A 554 17.95 -22.35 1.51
N ASN A 555 18.64 -22.28 2.66
CA ASN A 555 19.44 -23.37 3.19
C ASN A 555 20.51 -23.97 2.27
N THR A 556 20.95 -23.26 1.23
CA THR A 556 21.79 -23.86 0.19
C THR A 556 22.94 -23.00 -0.31
N SER A 557 22.85 -21.67 -0.27
CA SER A 557 23.88 -20.82 -0.87
C SER A 557 24.21 -19.57 -0.05
N TRP A 558 25.51 -19.30 0.07
CA TRP A 558 26.03 -18.07 0.65
C TRP A 558 26.20 -17.00 -0.42
N THR A 559 25.65 -15.82 -0.18
CA THR A 559 25.83 -14.63 -1.01
C THR A 559 26.31 -13.48 -0.15
N GLN A 560 27.41 -12.83 -0.52
CA GLN A 560 27.85 -11.63 0.19
C GLN A 560 26.97 -10.45 -0.25
N LEU A 561 26.22 -9.87 0.69
CA LEU A 561 25.38 -8.71 0.44
C LEU A 561 26.21 -7.43 0.43
N HIS A 562 27.10 -7.27 1.40
CA HIS A 562 27.90 -6.05 1.53
C HIS A 562 29.27 -6.29 2.16
N THR A 563 30.23 -5.41 1.88
CA THR A 563 31.60 -5.52 2.43
C THR A 563 31.81 -4.76 3.73
N LEU A 564 30.89 -3.84 4.08
CA LEU A 564 30.91 -3.15 5.37
C LEU A 564 30.26 -4.01 6.45
N SER A 565 30.53 -3.66 7.71
CA SER A 565 29.83 -4.17 8.88
C SER A 565 28.64 -3.26 9.19
N SER A 566 27.58 -3.85 9.71
CA SER A 566 26.44 -3.19 10.34
C SER A 566 26.76 -2.78 11.78
N GLU A 567 26.13 -1.70 12.26
CA GLU A 567 25.95 -1.45 13.69
C GLU A 567 24.66 -2.13 14.20
N SER A 568 23.62 -2.17 13.37
CA SER A 568 22.39 -2.92 13.61
C SER A 568 21.72 -3.34 12.29
N MET A 569 20.88 -4.39 12.37
CA MET A 569 20.09 -4.91 11.25
C MET A 569 18.69 -5.29 11.74
N VAL A 570 17.68 -5.09 10.91
CA VAL A 570 16.32 -5.62 11.06
C VAL A 570 15.77 -6.02 9.70
N ALA A 571 14.88 -7.00 9.64
CA ALA A 571 14.24 -7.44 8.41
C ALA A 571 12.72 -7.47 8.59
N GLY A 572 11.96 -6.95 7.62
CA GLY A 572 10.50 -6.89 7.66
C GLY A 572 9.86 -6.37 6.37
N ASP A 573 8.56 -6.60 6.19
CA ASP A 573 7.78 -6.32 4.97
C ASP A 573 7.40 -4.84 4.88
N LEU A 574 8.29 -4.01 4.34
CA LEU A 574 8.04 -2.56 4.29
C LEU A 574 7.06 -2.17 3.19
N ASP A 575 6.88 -2.96 2.14
CA ASP A 575 6.03 -2.63 1.00
C ASP A 575 4.69 -3.38 0.93
N GLY A 576 4.44 -4.25 1.91
CA GLY A 576 3.20 -5.00 2.09
C GLY A 576 3.03 -6.12 1.07
N THR A 577 4.13 -6.64 0.53
CA THR A 577 4.10 -7.72 -0.47
C THR A 577 4.19 -9.10 0.17
N GLY A 578 4.47 -9.18 1.46
CA GLY A 578 4.81 -10.39 2.20
C GLY A 578 6.26 -10.85 1.99
N GLN A 579 7.10 -10.03 1.35
CA GLN A 579 8.54 -10.25 1.22
C GLN A 579 9.26 -9.27 2.14
N ASP A 580 10.16 -9.78 2.97
CA ASP A 580 10.91 -8.91 3.87
C ASP A 580 11.95 -8.08 3.12
N GLU A 581 12.14 -6.86 3.58
CA GLU A 581 13.27 -6.00 3.27
C GLU A 581 14.29 -6.00 4.38
N LEU A 582 15.58 -5.92 4.02
CA LEU A 582 16.66 -5.79 5.00
C LEU A 582 17.03 -4.32 5.22
N ILE A 583 16.86 -3.82 6.43
CA ILE A 583 17.30 -2.50 6.88
C ILE A 583 18.63 -2.66 7.62
N ILE A 584 19.62 -1.85 7.27
CA ILE A 584 20.97 -1.90 7.85
C ILE A 584 21.41 -0.49 8.23
N ASP A 585 21.81 -0.32 9.49
CA ASP A 585 22.60 0.84 9.90
C ASP A 585 24.09 0.54 9.70
N PHE A 586 24.76 1.29 8.82
CA PHE A 586 26.21 1.19 8.61
C PHE A 586 27.02 2.18 9.47
N GLY A 587 26.37 2.78 10.47
CA GLY A 587 26.91 3.74 11.42
C GLY A 587 26.98 5.17 10.88
N ASP A 588 27.34 6.11 11.74
CA ASP A 588 27.45 7.58 11.50
C ASP A 588 28.16 7.99 10.18
N GLN A 589 29.03 7.14 9.64
CA GLN A 589 29.75 7.43 8.41
C GLN A 589 28.91 7.17 7.14
N TYR A 590 27.98 6.22 7.20
CA TYR A 590 27.30 5.66 6.03
C TYR A 590 25.79 5.65 6.15
N ASP A 591 25.26 5.94 7.34
CA ASP A 591 23.83 6.07 7.63
C ASP A 591 23.04 4.76 7.38
N ILE A 592 21.71 4.83 7.43
CA ILE A 592 20.80 3.69 7.35
C ILE A 592 20.34 3.50 5.91
N TRP A 593 20.35 2.25 5.46
CA TRP A 593 19.94 1.86 4.11
C TRP A 593 18.98 0.68 4.16
N VAL A 594 18.11 0.60 3.15
CA VAL A 594 17.23 -0.55 2.92
C VAL A 594 17.66 -1.25 1.64
N TRP A 595 17.70 -2.58 1.70
CA TRP A 595 17.83 -3.44 0.54
C TRP A 595 16.43 -3.92 0.13
N MET A 596 15.84 -3.20 -0.82
CA MET A 596 14.47 -3.42 -1.29
C MET A 596 14.40 -4.63 -2.23
N ASN A 597 13.47 -5.55 -1.93
CA ASN A 597 13.05 -6.63 -2.81
C ASN A 597 14.22 -7.37 -3.50
N ASN A 598 15.28 -7.68 -2.74
CA ASN A 598 16.51 -8.32 -3.20
C ASN A 598 17.25 -7.67 -4.40
N THR A 599 16.96 -6.41 -4.74
CA THR A 599 17.41 -5.82 -6.00
C THR A 599 18.02 -4.44 -5.88
N THR A 600 17.54 -3.60 -4.96
CA THR A 600 17.88 -2.17 -4.98
C THR A 600 18.22 -1.66 -3.58
N TRP A 601 19.35 -0.96 -3.46
CA TRP A 601 19.70 -0.25 -2.22
C TRP A 601 19.12 1.16 -2.25
N ALA A 602 18.40 1.55 -1.20
CA ALA A 602 17.83 2.88 -1.02
C ALA A 602 18.30 3.47 0.33
N PRO A 603 18.70 4.76 0.38
CA PRO A 603 18.98 5.42 1.64
C PRO A 603 17.68 5.65 2.42
N LEU A 604 17.69 5.38 3.72
CA LEU A 604 16.52 5.50 4.59
C LEU A 604 16.55 6.77 5.44
N SER A 605 17.56 6.88 6.30
CA SER A 605 17.74 7.97 7.27
C SER A 605 19.19 8.01 7.76
N THR A 606 19.53 9.00 8.58
CA THR A 606 20.81 9.03 9.31
C THR A 606 20.90 7.89 10.33
N SER A 607 22.10 7.53 10.77
CA SER A 607 22.32 6.50 11.80
C SER A 607 21.55 6.75 13.11
N GLY A 608 21.11 5.68 13.76
CA GLY A 608 20.36 5.65 15.01
C GLY A 608 21.04 4.83 16.10
N GLU A 609 20.52 4.88 17.33
CA GLU A 609 21.01 4.07 18.45
C GLU A 609 20.39 2.67 18.47
N ASP A 610 19.16 2.51 17.95
CA ASP A 610 18.42 1.24 17.92
C ASP A 610 17.28 1.30 16.90
N MET A 611 16.86 0.14 16.37
CA MET A 611 15.80 0.00 15.36
C MET A 611 14.95 -1.24 15.59
N ILE A 612 13.64 -1.09 15.41
CA ILE A 612 12.68 -2.20 15.33
C ILE A 612 11.70 -1.93 14.18
N ILE A 613 10.88 -2.94 13.87
CA ILE A 613 9.83 -2.89 12.86
C ILE A 613 8.48 -3.27 13.47
N GLY A 614 7.39 -2.89 12.81
CA GLY A 614 6.06 -3.42 13.12
C GLY A 614 4.97 -2.69 12.36
N ASP A 615 3.87 -3.38 12.07
CA ASP A 615 2.73 -2.83 11.33
C ASP A 615 1.86 -1.96 12.27
N LEU A 616 2.20 -0.68 12.39
CA LEU A 616 1.58 0.22 13.36
C LEU A 616 0.20 0.71 12.89
N ASP A 617 -0.05 0.75 11.59
CA ASP A 617 -1.32 1.20 11.04
C ASP A 617 -2.19 0.08 10.41
N ASN A 618 -1.68 -1.15 10.41
CA ASN A 618 -2.34 -2.35 9.91
C ASN A 618 -2.70 -2.23 8.41
N ASN A 619 -1.78 -1.69 7.62
CA ASN A 619 -1.92 -1.65 6.16
C ASN A 619 -1.29 -2.89 5.47
N GLY A 620 -0.67 -3.78 6.26
CA GLY A 620 0.08 -4.95 5.80
C GLY A 620 1.55 -4.66 5.50
N SER A 621 1.97 -3.41 5.56
CA SER A 621 3.35 -2.94 5.47
C SER A 621 3.84 -2.54 6.85
N GLU A 622 5.01 -3.02 7.22
CA GLU A 622 5.63 -2.72 8.50
C GLU A 622 6.30 -1.34 8.46
N GLU A 623 6.19 -0.63 9.57
CA GLU A 623 6.88 0.63 9.79
C GLU A 623 8.25 0.43 10.42
N VAL A 624 9.24 1.18 9.95
CA VAL A 624 10.55 1.27 10.62
C VAL A 624 10.46 2.27 11.78
N ILE A 625 10.80 1.82 12.99
CA ILE A 625 10.87 2.62 14.21
C ILE A 625 12.32 2.78 14.63
N ILE A 626 12.79 4.02 14.74
CA ILE A 626 14.20 4.35 15.00
C ILE A 626 14.33 5.24 16.23
N ASN A 627 15.24 4.85 17.12
CA ASN A 627 15.73 5.69 18.19
C ASN A 627 16.90 6.55 17.69
N PHE A 628 16.71 7.86 17.53
CA PHE A 628 17.78 8.79 17.14
C PHE A 628 18.50 9.43 18.34
N GLY A 629 18.47 8.76 19.48
CA GLY A 629 19.15 9.16 20.71
C GLY A 629 18.57 10.40 21.39
N ASP A 630 19.25 10.85 22.45
CA ASP A 630 18.78 11.94 23.33
C ASP A 630 18.49 13.27 22.62
N THR A 631 19.08 13.46 21.44
CA THR A 631 18.92 14.70 20.66
C THR A 631 17.58 14.74 19.93
N TYR A 632 17.16 13.62 19.34
CA TYR A 632 16.03 13.58 18.41
C TYR A 632 14.87 12.70 18.88
N GLY A 633 15.11 11.75 19.78
CA GLY A 633 14.11 10.85 20.36
C GLY A 633 13.68 9.74 19.41
N LEU A 634 12.48 9.20 19.65
CA LEU A 634 11.90 8.07 18.93
C LEU A 634 11.01 8.52 17.77
N TRP A 635 11.18 7.91 16.60
CA TRP A 635 10.43 8.21 15.39
C TRP A 635 10.01 6.92 14.67
N ALA A 636 8.92 6.99 13.90
CA ALA A 636 8.50 5.95 12.97
C ALA A 636 8.34 6.54 11.56
N GLN A 637 8.70 5.76 10.54
CA GLN A 637 8.45 6.11 9.14
C GLN A 637 7.19 5.41 8.63
N MET A 638 6.06 6.10 8.71
CA MET A 638 4.77 5.58 8.25
C MET A 638 4.74 5.41 6.73
N ASN A 639 4.27 4.25 6.27
CA ASN A 639 4.00 3.96 4.85
C ASN A 639 5.15 4.41 3.93
N ASN A 640 6.40 4.09 4.30
CA ASN A 640 7.62 4.40 3.54
C ASN A 640 7.88 5.87 3.18
N SER A 641 7.16 6.83 3.75
CA SER A 641 7.22 8.22 3.26
C SER A 641 7.09 9.29 4.34
N ASN A 642 6.32 9.04 5.41
CA ASN A 642 6.01 10.07 6.40
C ASN A 642 6.66 9.76 7.76
N TRP A 643 7.69 10.52 8.11
CA TRP A 643 8.32 10.45 9.43
C TRP A 643 7.45 11.12 10.50
N ILE A 644 7.05 10.34 11.52
CA ILE A 644 6.31 10.82 12.69
C ILE A 644 7.19 10.67 13.93
N LYS A 645 7.30 11.76 14.69
CA LYS A 645 7.95 11.71 16.01
C LYS A 645 7.00 11.09 17.02
N LEU A 646 7.33 9.90 17.51
CA LEU A 646 6.54 9.18 18.50
C LEU A 646 6.81 9.69 19.91
N HIS A 647 8.08 9.94 20.25
CA HIS A 647 8.45 10.43 21.58
C HIS A 647 9.72 11.28 21.57
N SER A 648 9.89 12.12 22.61
CA SER A 648 11.03 13.04 22.70
C SER A 648 12.25 12.49 23.44
N GLN A 649 12.09 11.39 24.17
CA GLN A 649 13.16 10.74 24.93
C GLN A 649 13.73 9.57 24.12
N SER A 650 15.01 9.29 24.31
CA SER A 650 15.68 8.08 23.81
C SER A 650 15.24 6.86 24.62
N PRO A 651 14.70 5.80 23.98
CA PRO A 651 14.51 4.51 24.61
C PRO A 651 15.81 3.82 25.03
N LYS A 652 15.74 3.02 26.09
CA LYS A 652 16.75 2.02 26.47
C LYS A 652 16.49 0.68 25.78
N ASN A 653 15.22 0.28 25.67
CA ASN A 653 14.78 -0.96 25.04
C ASN A 653 13.48 -0.71 24.30
N MET A 654 13.28 -1.39 23.17
CA MET A 654 12.07 -1.29 22.35
C MET A 654 11.68 -2.68 21.82
N VAL A 655 10.39 -2.99 21.88
CA VAL A 655 9.79 -4.14 21.19
C VAL A 655 8.42 -3.75 20.63
N SER A 656 7.99 -4.47 19.60
CA SER A 656 6.69 -4.34 18.95
C SER A 656 5.91 -5.66 19.03
N GLY A 657 4.60 -5.59 18.84
CA GLY A 657 3.73 -6.77 18.81
C GLY A 657 2.26 -6.39 19.01
N ASN A 658 1.32 -7.30 18.79
CA ASN A 658 -0.10 -7.09 19.10
C ASN A 658 -0.38 -7.21 20.60
N ILE A 659 -0.06 -6.17 21.37
CA ILE A 659 -0.07 -6.26 22.83
C ILE A 659 -1.48 -6.18 23.41
N ASP A 660 -2.40 -5.47 22.77
CA ASP A 660 -3.75 -5.29 23.30
C ASP A 660 -4.78 -6.32 22.86
N GLY A 661 -4.50 -7.10 21.81
CA GLY A 661 -5.43 -8.10 21.29
C GLY A 661 -6.72 -7.48 20.77
N LEU A 662 -6.76 -6.14 20.61
CA LEU A 662 -7.94 -5.40 20.23
C LEU A 662 -7.96 -5.16 18.74
N LEU A 663 -9.18 -5.30 18.22
CA LEU A 663 -9.57 -4.80 16.92
C LEU A 663 -9.60 -3.28 17.06
N SER A 664 -8.89 -2.57 16.18
CA SER A 664 -8.38 -1.18 16.23
C SER A 664 -9.28 -0.01 16.70
N SER A 665 -10.47 -0.26 17.26
CA SER A 665 -11.48 0.72 17.68
C SER A 665 -11.75 0.79 19.19
N LEU A 666 -11.05 0.03 20.03
CA LEU A 666 -11.29 0.01 21.49
C LEU A 666 -10.10 0.60 22.25
N SER A 667 -10.31 1.71 22.96
CA SER A 667 -9.29 2.22 23.90
C SER A 667 -9.35 1.42 25.22
N LEU A 668 -8.29 0.70 25.54
CA LEU A 668 -8.07 0.17 26.88
C LEU A 668 -7.24 1.18 27.70
N THR A 669 -7.52 1.28 29.00
CA THR A 669 -6.62 1.93 29.95
C THR A 669 -5.94 0.83 30.75
N ILE A 670 -4.63 0.69 30.61
CA ILE A 670 -3.87 -0.33 31.34
C ILE A 670 -3.74 0.09 32.81
N GLY A 671 -4.16 -0.78 33.73
CA GLY A 671 -4.06 -0.55 35.17
C GLY A 671 -2.63 -0.72 35.68
N SER A 672 -2.09 0.30 36.35
CA SER A 672 -0.69 0.41 36.76
C SER A 672 -0.32 -0.29 38.10
N LEU A 673 -0.89 -1.46 38.44
CA LEU A 673 -0.68 -2.00 39.80
C LEU A 673 -0.26 -3.48 39.82
N LEU A 674 1.00 -3.70 40.24
CA LEU A 674 1.51 -4.99 40.70
C LEU A 674 0.69 -5.55 41.87
N PRO A 675 0.73 -6.88 42.09
CA PRO A 675 0.53 -7.48 43.41
C PRO A 675 1.50 -6.87 44.45
N PRO A 676 1.14 -6.80 45.75
CA PRO A 676 1.89 -6.03 46.75
C PRO A 676 3.34 -6.49 47.06
N ALA A 677 3.84 -7.55 46.44
CA ALA A 677 5.21 -8.03 46.62
C ALA A 677 5.66 -8.90 45.45
N LEU A 678 6.76 -8.50 44.81
CA LEU A 678 7.61 -9.39 44.01
C LEU A 678 8.31 -10.34 45.02
N GLU A 679 7.59 -11.35 45.52
CA GLU A 679 8.20 -12.41 46.31
C GLU A 679 8.80 -13.44 45.36
N ASN A 680 10.12 -13.59 45.44
CA ASN A 680 10.91 -14.57 44.69
C ASN A 680 10.42 -15.99 45.04
N THR A 681 9.47 -16.52 44.27
CA THR A 681 8.77 -17.78 44.58
C THR A 681 8.93 -18.86 43.51
N ALA A 682 9.52 -18.52 42.36
CA ALA A 682 9.85 -19.48 41.32
C ALA A 682 10.93 -20.48 41.79
N LYS A 683 10.80 -21.73 41.34
CA LYS A 683 11.74 -22.80 41.68
C LYS A 683 13.01 -22.65 40.85
N LEU A 684 14.17 -22.60 41.50
CA LEU A 684 15.48 -22.67 40.85
C LEU A 684 15.56 -23.88 39.91
N LEU A 685 16.05 -23.67 38.69
CA LEU A 685 16.42 -24.74 37.76
C LEU A 685 17.49 -25.66 38.39
N PRO A 686 17.47 -26.98 38.10
CA PRO A 686 18.54 -27.86 38.54
C PRO A 686 19.85 -27.43 37.88
N LYS A 687 20.87 -27.12 38.68
CA LYS A 687 22.23 -26.87 38.17
C LYS A 687 22.66 -28.00 37.23
N ALA A 688 23.02 -27.66 35.99
CA ALA A 688 23.52 -28.62 35.01
C ALA A 688 24.69 -29.41 35.62
N GLN A 689 24.58 -30.75 35.62
CA GLN A 689 25.77 -31.56 35.85
C GLN A 689 26.58 -31.52 34.56
N VAL A 690 27.84 -31.09 34.67
CA VAL A 690 28.82 -31.18 33.59
C VAL A 690 28.82 -32.62 33.05
N ILE A 691 28.27 -32.83 31.86
CA ILE A 691 28.46 -34.06 31.08
C ILE A 691 29.53 -33.72 30.04
N GLU A 692 30.71 -34.32 30.21
CA GLU A 692 31.90 -34.16 29.34
C GLU A 692 31.66 -34.54 27.87
#